data_AF-A0A3B4BCA3-F1
#
_entry.id   AF-A0A3B4BCA3-F1
#
_cell.length_a   1.000
_cell.length_b   1.000
_cell.length_c   1.000
_cell.angle_alpha   90.00
_cell.angle_beta   90.00
_cell.angle_gamma   90.00
#
_symmetry.space_group_name_H-M   'P 1'
#
loop_
_entity.id
_entity.type
_entity.pdbx_description
1 polymer ?
#
loop_
_entity_poly.entity_id
_entity_poly.type
_entity_poly.pdbx_seq_one_letter_code
_entity_poly.pdbx_strand_id
1 'polypeptide(L)'
;MHGPPSGDSKRMSVTEGGIKYPETTEGGRPKLGGLMDPRQGVIERSGRCQTCAGNMTECPGHFGHIELAKPVFHVGFVTKIMKVLRCVCFFCSKLLVDAAMQKSGRPLKSIKQRLKGKEGRVRGNLMGKRVDFSARTVITPDPNLQIDQVGVPRSIAANMTFPEIVTPFNIDRLQELVRRGNMLLCLIMMLFLKVERHMCDGDIVIFNRQPTLHKMSMMGHRVRILPWSTFRLNLSVTTPYNADFDGDEMNLHLPQSLETRAEIQELAMVPRMIVTPQSNRPVMGIVQDTLTAVLMNLLMFLSTWDGKMPQPAILKPRPLWTGKQIFSLIIPGHINVIRTHSTHPDDEDSELIMGILCKKSLGTSAGSLVHISYLEMGHDITRLFYSNIQTVVNNWLLIEGEEGRAHNNELEPTPGNTLRQTFENQVNRILNDARDKTGSSAQKSLSEYNNFKSMVVAGSKGSKINISQVIAVVGQQNVEGKRIPFGFKHRTLPHFIKDDYGPESRGFVENSYLAGLTPTEFFFHAMGGREGLIDTAVKTAETGYIQRRLIKSMESVMVKYDGTVRNSINQVVQLRYGEDGSDSIAPTNEREMVGALAAQSLGEPATQMTLNTFHYAGVSAKNVTLGVPRLKELINISKRPKTPSLTVFLLGQAARDAERAKDILCRLEHTTLRKVNAPEYLTLELKRQKCVTLFTFSGSSCGRRIVIWVLLFSLELPILTKIIITEDGEFKALQEWILETDGVSLMRVLSEKDVDPVRTTSNDIVEIFTVLGIEAVRKALERELYHVISFDGSYVNYRHLALLCDTMTCRGHLMAITRHGINRQDTGPLMKCSFEETVDVLMEASSHGEVDPMKGVSENIMLGQLAPAGTGCFDLLLDAEKCKYGMEIPTNIPGISVAPPTAPPLPDTAPRRPPTARPSAPTTATRRTTEPRRNG
;
A
#
# COMPACT_ATOMS: atom_id res chain seq x y z
N MET A 1 -17.13 40.01 11.04
CA MET A 1 -18.10 38.94 11.38
C MET A 1 -19.36 39.15 10.57
N HIS A 2 -19.60 38.35 9.53
CA HIS A 2 -20.88 38.34 8.81
C HIS A 2 -21.29 36.90 8.52
N GLY A 3 -22.05 36.31 9.45
CA GLY A 3 -23.16 35.47 9.01
C GLY A 3 -24.26 36.38 8.43
N PRO A 4 -25.30 35.83 7.78
CA PRO A 4 -26.42 36.64 7.34
C PRO A 4 -26.98 37.40 8.55
N PRO A 5 -27.12 38.74 8.49
CA PRO A 5 -27.77 39.49 9.55
C PRO A 5 -29.19 38.95 9.80
N SER A 6 -29.75 39.26 10.97
CA SER A 6 -31.13 38.86 11.32
C SER A 6 -32.15 39.35 10.27
N GLY A 7 -31.87 40.46 9.58
CA GLY A 7 -32.62 40.90 8.40
C GLY A 7 -32.56 39.91 7.23
N ASP A 8 -31.38 39.48 6.79
CA ASP A 8 -31.25 38.55 5.66
C ASP A 8 -31.78 37.15 5.97
N SER A 9 -31.64 36.68 7.21
CA SER A 9 -32.24 35.41 7.65
C SER A 9 -33.79 35.44 7.59
N LYS A 10 -34.41 36.61 7.80
CA LYS A 10 -35.84 36.81 7.58
C LYS A 10 -36.17 36.98 6.09
N ARG A 11 -35.34 37.71 5.34
CA ARG A 11 -35.50 37.99 3.90
C ARG A 11 -35.43 36.73 3.03
N MET A 12 -34.64 35.73 3.42
CA MET A 12 -34.54 34.43 2.74
C MET A 12 -35.63 33.43 3.16
N SER A 13 -36.49 33.77 4.13
CA SER A 13 -37.49 32.85 4.68
C SER A 13 -38.82 32.92 3.93
N VAL A 14 -39.30 31.77 3.44
CA VAL A 14 -40.60 31.66 2.74
C VAL A 14 -41.81 31.65 3.67
N THR A 15 -41.61 31.42 4.97
CA THR A 15 -42.67 31.56 5.98
C THR A 15 -42.68 32.98 6.54
N GLU A 16 -43.54 33.83 5.97
CA GLU A 16 -43.84 35.16 6.49
C GLU A 16 -44.34 35.08 7.94
N GLY A 17 -43.79 35.91 8.82
CA GLY A 17 -44.07 35.87 10.27
C GLY A 17 -43.43 34.69 11.03
N GLY A 18 -42.66 33.84 10.36
CA GLY A 18 -41.89 32.74 10.97
C GLY A 18 -42.73 31.52 11.38
N ILE A 19 -42.06 30.47 11.83
CA ILE A 19 -42.70 29.29 12.43
C ILE A 19 -43.12 29.64 13.86
N LYS A 20 -44.42 29.49 14.15
CA LYS A 20 -45.04 29.80 15.44
C LYS A 20 -45.58 28.57 16.17
N TYR A 21 -45.91 27.51 15.43
CA TYR A 21 -46.57 26.32 15.97
C TYR A 21 -45.63 25.10 15.99
N PRO A 22 -45.50 24.38 17.12
CA PRO A 22 -44.78 23.12 17.17
C PRO A 22 -45.58 21.95 16.59
N GLU A 23 -46.91 22.08 16.44
CA GLU A 23 -47.72 21.09 15.74
C GLU A 23 -47.38 21.03 14.25
N THR A 24 -47.36 19.83 13.68
CA THR A 24 -47.12 19.59 12.25
C THR A 24 -48.39 19.70 11.40
N THR A 25 -49.52 19.22 11.93
CA THR A 25 -50.79 19.11 11.20
C THR A 25 -51.97 19.59 12.04
N GLU A 26 -52.99 20.11 11.36
CA GLU A 26 -54.26 20.56 11.92
C GLU A 26 -55.39 20.07 11.01
N GLY A 27 -56.42 19.41 11.57
CA GLY A 27 -57.48 18.77 10.77
C GLY A 27 -56.98 17.73 9.76
N GLY A 28 -55.83 17.09 10.01
CA GLY A 28 -55.20 16.13 9.09
C GLY A 28 -54.45 16.75 7.90
N ARG A 29 -54.37 18.08 7.81
CA ARG A 29 -53.59 18.81 6.79
C ARG A 29 -52.35 19.48 7.42
N PRO A 30 -51.26 19.71 6.67
CA PRO A 30 -50.09 20.42 7.19
C PRO A 30 -50.44 21.86 7.63
N LYS A 31 -49.94 22.27 8.80
CA LYS A 31 -50.30 23.55 9.44
C LYS A 31 -49.44 24.70 8.90
N LEU A 32 -50.08 25.75 8.38
CA LEU A 32 -49.42 27.00 7.97
C LEU A 32 -48.80 27.69 9.20
N GLY A 33 -47.53 28.09 9.10
CA GLY A 33 -46.75 28.59 10.24
C GLY A 33 -46.35 27.50 11.26
N GLY A 34 -46.58 26.22 10.97
CA GLY A 34 -46.10 25.08 11.75
C GLY A 34 -44.77 24.52 11.24
N LEU A 35 -44.26 23.48 11.91
CA LEU A 35 -43.01 22.77 11.53
C LEU A 35 -43.10 21.98 10.21
N MET A 36 -44.26 21.97 9.56
CA MET A 36 -44.59 21.22 8.35
C MET A 36 -45.26 22.11 7.29
N ASP A 37 -44.99 23.41 7.30
CA ASP A 37 -45.59 24.38 6.37
C ASP A 37 -45.29 23.99 4.89
N PRO A 38 -46.32 23.83 4.03
CA PRO A 38 -46.17 23.36 2.64
C PRO A 38 -45.45 24.33 1.70
N ARG A 39 -45.06 25.52 2.19
CA ARG A 39 -44.14 26.43 1.51
C ARG A 39 -42.67 26.06 1.72
N GLN A 40 -42.31 25.39 2.82
CA GLN A 40 -40.93 24.97 3.10
C GLN A 40 -40.46 23.78 2.24
N GLY A 41 -41.40 23.03 1.65
CA GLY A 41 -41.10 21.91 0.76
C GLY A 41 -42.33 21.03 0.53
N VAL A 42 -42.14 19.92 -0.17
CA VAL A 42 -43.19 18.91 -0.37
C VAL A 42 -42.71 17.53 0.05
N ILE A 43 -43.61 16.76 0.67
CA ILE A 43 -43.33 15.47 1.33
C ILE A 43 -44.16 14.34 0.72
N GLU A 44 -45.31 14.64 0.13
CA GLU A 44 -46.09 13.70 -0.67
C GLU A 44 -45.47 13.54 -2.06
N ARG A 45 -45.28 12.28 -2.52
CA ARG A 45 -44.64 11.97 -3.80
C ARG A 45 -45.37 12.54 -5.03
N SER A 46 -46.68 12.71 -4.94
CA SER A 46 -47.56 13.31 -5.95
C SER A 46 -47.89 14.78 -5.70
N GLY A 47 -47.42 15.36 -4.59
CA GLY A 47 -47.63 16.76 -4.27
C GLY A 47 -46.65 17.68 -5.01
N ARG A 48 -46.96 18.98 -5.02
CA ARG A 48 -46.06 20.04 -5.47
C ARG A 48 -45.82 21.04 -4.35
N CYS A 49 -44.60 21.58 -4.27
CA CYS A 49 -44.28 22.61 -3.28
C CYS A 49 -45.02 23.93 -3.61
N GLN A 50 -45.59 24.59 -2.60
CA GLN A 50 -46.35 25.83 -2.81
C GLN A 50 -45.49 27.04 -3.23
N THR A 51 -44.16 26.97 -3.08
CA THR A 51 -43.26 28.07 -3.44
C THR A 51 -42.60 27.92 -4.80
N CYS A 52 -42.07 26.73 -5.13
CA CYS A 52 -41.37 26.50 -6.41
C CYS A 52 -42.16 25.67 -7.44
N ALA A 53 -43.37 25.19 -7.10
CA ALA A 53 -44.19 24.27 -7.90
C ALA A 53 -43.54 22.91 -8.27
N GLY A 54 -42.26 22.68 -7.97
CA GLY A 54 -41.53 21.45 -8.23
C GLY A 54 -42.04 20.26 -7.40
N ASN A 55 -41.78 19.06 -7.92
CA ASN A 55 -42.09 17.79 -7.27
C ASN A 55 -41.05 17.46 -6.17
N MET A 56 -41.28 16.39 -5.40
CA MET A 56 -40.43 15.98 -4.26
C MET A 56 -38.94 15.77 -4.60
N THR A 57 -38.61 15.46 -5.85
CA THR A 57 -37.23 15.25 -6.33
C THR A 57 -36.56 16.52 -6.88
N GLU A 58 -37.34 17.54 -7.21
CA GLU A 58 -36.90 18.77 -7.88
C GLU A 58 -36.86 19.95 -6.91
N CYS A 59 -37.76 19.95 -5.92
CA CYS A 59 -37.82 20.94 -4.86
C CYS A 59 -36.54 20.85 -4.00
N PRO A 60 -35.70 21.92 -3.92
CA PRO A 60 -34.50 21.91 -3.10
C PRO A 60 -34.79 22.02 -1.58
N GLY A 61 -36.06 22.24 -1.22
CA GLY A 61 -36.45 22.76 0.10
C GLY A 61 -36.23 24.27 0.21
N HIS A 62 -37.01 24.91 1.08
CA HIS A 62 -36.98 26.35 1.31
C HIS A 62 -36.88 26.65 2.80
N PHE A 63 -36.04 27.60 3.18
CA PHE A 63 -35.84 27.95 4.59
C PHE A 63 -37.06 28.65 5.19
N GLY A 64 -37.45 28.22 6.38
CA GLY A 64 -38.23 29.03 7.32
C GLY A 64 -37.31 29.66 8.38
N HIS A 65 -37.85 30.57 9.19
CA HIS A 65 -37.15 31.13 10.35
C HIS A 65 -38.00 31.04 11.63
N ILE A 66 -37.34 31.15 12.79
CA ILE A 66 -37.96 31.25 14.11
C ILE A 66 -37.45 32.54 14.74
N GLU A 67 -38.37 33.39 15.22
CA GLU A 67 -38.00 34.57 15.98
C GLU A 67 -37.76 34.20 17.45
N LEU A 68 -36.52 34.39 17.93
CA LEU A 68 -36.16 34.08 19.31
C LEU A 68 -36.53 35.25 20.23
N ALA A 69 -37.35 35.00 21.25
CA ALA A 69 -37.80 36.00 22.22
C ALA A 69 -36.66 36.63 23.06
N LYS A 70 -35.46 36.03 23.06
CA LYS A 70 -34.22 36.56 23.64
C LYS A 70 -33.03 36.16 22.75
N PRO A 71 -31.94 36.93 22.71
CA PRO A 71 -30.70 36.50 22.04
C PRO A 71 -30.12 35.25 22.70
N VAL A 72 -29.63 34.30 21.90
CA VAL A 72 -29.07 33.02 22.35
C VAL A 72 -27.67 32.83 21.75
N PHE A 73 -26.71 32.39 22.57
CA PHE A 73 -25.35 32.11 22.09
C PHE A 73 -25.30 30.87 21.19
N HIS A 74 -24.81 31.03 19.96
CA HIS A 74 -24.57 29.90 19.06
C HIS A 74 -23.38 29.06 19.55
N VAL A 75 -23.63 27.80 19.93
CA VAL A 75 -22.66 26.90 20.59
C VAL A 75 -21.33 26.78 19.84
N GLY A 76 -21.36 26.75 18.49
CA GLY A 76 -20.15 26.69 17.66
C GLY A 76 -19.26 27.93 17.75
N PHE A 77 -19.82 29.09 18.11
CA PHE A 77 -19.09 30.35 18.23
C PHE A 77 -18.82 30.78 19.66
N VAL A 78 -19.35 30.10 20.70
CA VAL A 78 -19.14 30.48 22.12
C VAL A 78 -17.66 30.69 22.45
N THR A 79 -16.76 29.82 21.96
CA THR A 79 -15.31 29.95 22.19
C THR A 79 -14.71 31.18 21.51
N LYS A 80 -15.19 31.56 20.31
CA LYS A 80 -14.77 32.78 19.63
C LYS A 80 -15.40 34.04 20.23
N ILE A 81 -16.65 33.98 20.69
CA ILE A 81 -17.31 35.05 21.43
C ILE A 81 -16.60 35.29 22.75
N MET A 82 -16.20 34.24 23.48
CA MET A 82 -15.35 34.35 24.66
C MET A 82 -13.99 34.97 24.34
N LYS A 83 -13.29 34.51 23.28
CA LYS A 83 -12.05 35.16 22.82
C LYS A 83 -12.27 36.65 22.54
N VAL A 84 -13.33 37.02 21.81
CA VAL A 84 -13.64 38.42 21.48
C VAL A 84 -13.96 39.24 22.72
N LEU A 85 -14.79 38.76 23.65
CA LEU A 85 -15.12 39.46 24.89
C LEU A 85 -13.92 39.60 25.84
N ARG A 86 -12.93 38.72 25.74
CA ARG A 86 -11.64 38.85 26.44
C ARG A 86 -10.73 39.83 25.72
N CYS A 87 -10.73 39.79 24.39
CA CYS A 87 -10.09 40.76 23.49
C CYS A 87 -10.80 42.13 23.40
N VAL A 88 -11.82 42.42 24.21
CA VAL A 88 -12.60 43.67 24.13
C VAL A 88 -13.06 44.09 25.53
N CYS A 89 -12.45 45.15 26.05
CA CYS A 89 -12.82 45.89 27.25
C CYS A 89 -14.34 46.19 27.27
N PHE A 90 -15.08 45.58 28.20
CA PHE A 90 -16.54 45.66 28.27
C PHE A 90 -17.10 47.10 28.26
N PHE A 91 -16.38 48.05 28.85
CA PHE A 91 -16.78 49.46 28.94
C PHE A 91 -16.16 50.37 27.86
N CYS A 92 -15.12 49.92 27.14
CA CYS A 92 -14.25 50.81 26.37
C CYS A 92 -13.73 50.24 25.03
N SER A 93 -14.16 49.04 24.65
CA SER A 93 -13.91 48.36 23.38
C SER A 93 -12.44 48.09 22.96
N LYS A 94 -11.46 48.29 23.87
CA LYS A 94 -10.01 48.09 23.65
C LYS A 94 -9.51 46.69 24.05
N LEU A 95 -8.39 46.23 23.48
CA LEU A 95 -7.88 44.84 23.58
C LEU A 95 -7.27 44.44 24.95
N LEU A 96 -7.58 43.20 25.40
CA LEU A 96 -7.12 42.50 26.63
C LEU A 96 -7.04 40.96 26.36
N VAL A 97 -6.60 40.09 27.31
CA VAL A 97 -6.31 38.62 27.11
C VAL A 97 -6.34 37.85 28.46
N ASP A 98 -6.70 36.57 28.68
CA ASP A 98 -7.63 35.60 28.04
C ASP A 98 -8.65 35.11 29.14
N ALA A 99 -8.73 33.91 29.74
CA ALA A 99 -8.01 32.62 29.72
C ALA A 99 -8.92 31.43 30.11
N ALA A 100 -8.53 30.19 29.77
CA ALA A 100 -9.08 28.90 30.27
C ALA A 100 -10.53 28.47 29.84
N MET A 101 -10.99 27.32 30.39
CA MET A 101 -11.64 26.19 29.67
C MET A 101 -12.36 25.17 30.63
N GLN A 102 -13.15 24.21 30.08
CA GLN A 102 -13.79 22.98 30.69
C GLN A 102 -15.27 23.14 31.17
N LYS A 103 -16.17 22.12 31.25
CA LYS A 103 -16.15 20.66 30.88
C LYS A 103 -17.56 20.01 30.70
N SER A 104 -17.61 18.92 29.90
CA SER A 104 -18.45 17.68 29.98
C SER A 104 -20.00 17.66 30.05
N GLY A 105 -20.61 16.69 29.32
CA GLY A 105 -22.00 16.21 29.49
C GLY A 105 -22.49 15.41 28.25
N ARG A 106 -23.04 14.19 28.40
CA ARG A 106 -23.35 13.24 27.27
C ARG A 106 -24.23 13.87 26.15
N PRO A 107 -23.91 13.69 24.84
CA PRO A 107 -24.52 14.46 23.76
C PRO A 107 -25.70 13.80 23.01
N LEU A 108 -26.63 14.64 22.53
CA LEU A 108 -27.64 14.31 21.51
C LEU A 108 -27.02 14.28 20.08
N LYS A 109 -27.71 13.64 19.10
CA LYS A 109 -27.33 13.58 17.68
C LYS A 109 -27.48 14.93 16.95
N SER A 110 -26.64 15.88 17.32
CA SER A 110 -26.54 17.24 16.76
C SER A 110 -26.06 17.27 15.30
N ILE A 111 -26.25 18.41 14.62
CA ILE A 111 -25.76 18.65 13.26
C ILE A 111 -24.23 18.42 13.17
N LYS A 112 -23.48 18.79 14.22
CA LYS A 112 -22.03 18.53 14.31
C LYS A 112 -21.68 17.03 14.23
N GLN A 113 -22.52 16.15 14.76
CA GLN A 113 -22.35 14.69 14.63
C GLN A 113 -22.82 14.15 13.26
N ARG A 114 -23.75 14.83 12.56
CA ARG A 114 -24.15 14.43 11.19
C ARG A 114 -23.07 14.75 10.14
N LEU A 115 -22.24 15.76 10.39
CA LEU A 115 -21.16 16.19 9.49
C LEU A 115 -19.83 15.48 9.75
N LYS A 116 -19.48 15.20 11.02
CA LYS A 116 -18.17 14.65 11.44
C LYS A 116 -18.16 13.10 11.44
N GLY A 117 -17.02 12.49 11.13
CA GLY A 117 -16.77 11.04 11.30
C GLY A 117 -16.46 10.28 10.00
N LYS A 118 -16.45 8.95 10.05
CA LYS A 118 -16.31 8.08 8.86
C LYS A 118 -17.60 8.09 8.01
N GLU A 119 -18.75 8.07 8.69
CA GLU A 119 -20.10 8.05 8.10
C GLU A 119 -20.74 9.46 8.04
N GLY A 120 -20.07 10.48 8.57
CA GLY A 120 -20.53 11.87 8.50
C GLY A 120 -20.52 12.39 7.06
N ARG A 121 -21.48 13.27 6.70
CA ARG A 121 -21.80 13.65 5.32
C ARG A 121 -20.57 13.94 4.43
N VAL A 122 -19.59 14.70 4.90
CA VAL A 122 -18.42 15.08 4.09
C VAL A 122 -17.59 13.85 3.68
N ARG A 123 -17.36 12.89 4.59
CA ARG A 123 -16.56 11.70 4.28
C ARG A 123 -17.38 10.54 3.69
N GLY A 124 -18.61 10.36 4.17
CA GLY A 124 -19.48 9.23 3.81
C GLY A 124 -20.54 9.50 2.74
N ASN A 125 -20.70 10.75 2.28
CA ASN A 125 -21.60 11.10 1.18
C ASN A 125 -21.01 12.08 0.13
N LEU A 126 -19.91 12.78 0.40
CA LEU A 126 -19.23 13.61 -0.62
C LEU A 126 -17.95 12.94 -1.14
N MET A 127 -16.97 12.70 -0.25
CA MET A 127 -15.69 12.05 -0.60
C MET A 127 -15.81 10.55 -0.91
N GLY A 128 -16.95 9.95 -0.58
CA GLY A 128 -17.30 8.57 -0.93
C GLY A 128 -18.82 8.48 -1.04
N LYS A 129 -19.30 7.73 -2.03
CA LYS A 129 -20.72 7.50 -2.32
C LYS A 129 -20.92 6.01 -2.63
N ARG A 130 -22.14 5.50 -2.48
CA ARG A 130 -22.53 4.27 -3.20
C ARG A 130 -22.71 4.67 -4.67
N VAL A 131 -22.34 3.78 -5.59
CA VAL A 131 -22.37 4.04 -7.03
C VAL A 131 -23.16 2.95 -7.74
N ASP A 132 -24.06 3.38 -8.61
CA ASP A 132 -24.81 2.50 -9.51
C ASP A 132 -23.88 1.99 -10.64
N PHE A 133 -24.39 1.10 -11.50
CA PHE A 133 -23.59 0.45 -12.58
C PHE A 133 -22.31 -0.23 -12.08
N SER A 134 -22.38 -0.81 -10.87
CA SER A 134 -21.31 -1.59 -10.26
C SER A 134 -21.80 -2.98 -9.80
N ALA A 135 -20.89 -3.95 -9.83
CA ALA A 135 -21.15 -5.34 -9.45
C ALA A 135 -20.01 -5.91 -8.59
N ARG A 136 -20.30 -6.92 -7.78
CA ARG A 136 -19.34 -7.60 -6.89
C ARG A 136 -19.66 -9.10 -6.85
N THR A 137 -18.64 -9.94 -6.95
CA THR A 137 -18.71 -11.39 -6.73
C THR A 137 -17.31 -11.93 -6.43
N VAL A 138 -17.23 -13.18 -6.01
CA VAL A 138 -15.99 -13.91 -5.70
C VAL A 138 -15.15 -14.08 -6.98
N ILE A 139 -13.82 -14.02 -6.85
CA ILE A 139 -12.88 -14.27 -7.97
C ILE A 139 -12.46 -15.73 -8.12
N THR A 140 -11.96 -16.10 -9.29
CA THR A 140 -11.50 -17.45 -9.65
C THR A 140 -10.38 -17.35 -10.69
N PRO A 141 -9.32 -18.18 -10.65
CA PRO A 141 -8.26 -18.15 -11.65
C PRO A 141 -8.76 -18.65 -13.01
N ASP A 142 -8.24 -18.09 -14.10
CA ASP A 142 -8.35 -18.69 -15.43
C ASP A 142 -7.10 -18.40 -16.29
N PRO A 143 -6.24 -19.40 -16.54
CA PRO A 143 -5.04 -19.23 -17.36
C PRO A 143 -5.35 -19.07 -18.86
N ASN A 144 -6.61 -19.25 -19.29
CA ASN A 144 -7.03 -19.11 -20.70
C ASN A 144 -7.60 -17.71 -21.03
N LEU A 145 -7.57 -16.79 -20.05
CA LEU A 145 -7.85 -15.38 -20.25
C LEU A 145 -6.54 -14.62 -20.49
N GLN A 146 -6.57 -13.65 -21.41
CA GLN A 146 -5.46 -12.70 -21.59
C GLN A 146 -5.36 -11.82 -20.33
N ILE A 147 -4.18 -11.23 -20.06
CA ILE A 147 -3.96 -10.44 -18.83
C ILE A 147 -4.94 -9.26 -18.65
N ASP A 148 -5.48 -8.75 -19.75
CA ASP A 148 -6.42 -7.64 -19.80
C ASP A 148 -7.86 -8.06 -20.13
N GLN A 149 -8.19 -9.34 -19.92
CA GLN A 149 -9.56 -9.88 -19.98
C GLN A 149 -10.06 -10.23 -18.57
N VAL A 150 -11.27 -9.75 -18.24
CA VAL A 150 -12.02 -10.19 -17.06
C VAL A 150 -13.23 -11.02 -17.49
N GLY A 151 -13.34 -12.24 -16.96
CA GLY A 151 -14.48 -13.11 -17.14
C GLY A 151 -15.66 -12.63 -16.31
N VAL A 152 -16.78 -12.26 -16.95
CA VAL A 152 -17.97 -11.71 -16.30
C VAL A 152 -19.15 -12.69 -16.40
N PRO A 153 -19.84 -13.00 -15.29
CA PRO A 153 -21.07 -13.79 -15.28
C PRO A 153 -22.17 -13.24 -16.20
N ARG A 154 -22.83 -14.13 -16.96
CA ARG A 154 -24.03 -13.78 -17.76
C ARG A 154 -25.13 -13.07 -16.96
N SER A 155 -25.35 -13.46 -15.70
CA SER A 155 -26.31 -12.82 -14.80
C SER A 155 -25.96 -11.37 -14.46
N ILE A 156 -24.66 -11.07 -14.35
CA ILE A 156 -24.16 -9.72 -14.08
C ILE A 156 -24.19 -8.88 -15.37
N ALA A 157 -23.78 -9.44 -16.51
CA ALA A 157 -23.80 -8.76 -17.81
C ALA A 157 -25.23 -8.41 -18.27
N ALA A 158 -26.23 -9.24 -17.96
CA ALA A 158 -27.64 -8.98 -18.25
C ALA A 158 -28.27 -7.89 -17.34
N ASN A 159 -27.66 -7.58 -16.19
CA ASN A 159 -28.17 -6.54 -15.27
C ASN A 159 -27.46 -5.18 -15.44
N MET A 160 -26.22 -5.16 -15.94
CA MET A 160 -25.50 -3.92 -16.22
C MET A 160 -25.76 -3.42 -17.65
N THR A 161 -26.20 -2.16 -17.77
CA THR A 161 -26.44 -1.49 -19.06
C THR A 161 -25.40 -0.42 -19.38
N PHE A 162 -25.20 -0.19 -20.69
CA PHE A 162 -24.39 0.88 -21.25
C PHE A 162 -25.25 1.71 -22.23
N PRO A 163 -25.37 3.04 -22.05
CA PRO A 163 -26.19 3.91 -22.89
C PRO A 163 -25.45 4.29 -24.19
N GLU A 164 -25.71 3.55 -25.26
CA GLU A 164 -25.14 3.82 -26.58
C GLU A 164 -26.03 4.79 -27.38
N ILE A 165 -25.43 5.76 -28.07
CA ILE A 165 -26.15 6.72 -28.92
C ILE A 165 -26.43 6.08 -30.28
N VAL A 166 -27.64 6.24 -30.81
CA VAL A 166 -28.03 5.78 -32.14
C VAL A 166 -27.42 6.69 -33.22
N THR A 167 -26.65 6.07 -34.09
CA THR A 167 -25.95 6.65 -35.25
C THR A 167 -26.31 5.83 -36.50
N PRO A 168 -26.06 6.32 -37.73
CA PRO A 168 -26.30 5.54 -38.94
C PRO A 168 -25.53 4.20 -38.99
N PHE A 169 -24.40 4.08 -38.29
CA PHE A 169 -23.54 2.88 -38.30
C PHE A 169 -23.99 1.77 -37.35
N ASN A 170 -24.74 2.08 -36.29
CA ASN A 170 -25.17 1.10 -35.27
C ASN A 170 -26.69 0.91 -35.20
N ILE A 171 -27.48 1.61 -36.02
CA ILE A 171 -28.95 1.58 -35.99
C ILE A 171 -29.52 0.15 -36.12
N ASP A 172 -29.09 -0.64 -37.11
CA ASP A 172 -29.59 -2.01 -37.31
C ASP A 172 -29.23 -2.93 -36.15
N ARG A 173 -27.98 -2.81 -35.64
CA ARG A 173 -27.48 -3.59 -34.51
C ARG A 173 -28.23 -3.27 -33.22
N LEU A 174 -28.49 -1.99 -32.95
CA LEU A 174 -29.25 -1.56 -31.78
C LEU A 174 -30.74 -1.92 -31.93
N GLN A 175 -31.33 -1.86 -33.12
CA GLN A 175 -32.72 -2.26 -33.35
C GLN A 175 -32.92 -3.76 -33.14
N GLU A 176 -31.97 -4.59 -33.57
CA GLU A 176 -31.97 -6.04 -33.28
C GLU A 176 -31.77 -6.34 -31.78
N LEU A 177 -30.96 -5.56 -31.07
CA LEU A 177 -30.82 -5.69 -29.61
C LEU A 177 -32.12 -5.31 -28.87
N VAL A 178 -32.81 -4.24 -29.29
CA VAL A 178 -34.12 -3.87 -28.75
C VAL A 178 -35.17 -4.94 -29.06
N ARG A 179 -35.18 -5.50 -30.28
CA ARG A 179 -36.07 -6.61 -30.70
C ARG A 179 -35.88 -7.89 -29.89
N ARG A 180 -34.67 -8.12 -29.34
CA ARG A 180 -34.35 -9.23 -28.43
C ARG A 180 -34.62 -8.92 -26.95
N GLY A 181 -34.92 -7.66 -26.61
CA GLY A 181 -35.16 -7.21 -25.25
C GLY A 181 -36.54 -7.62 -24.71
N ASN A 182 -36.71 -7.50 -23.40
CA ASN A 182 -37.96 -7.87 -22.70
C ASN A 182 -39.12 -6.86 -22.88
N MET A 183 -38.96 -5.83 -23.73
CA MET A 183 -40.01 -4.84 -24.01
C MET A 183 -40.65 -5.07 -25.38
N LEU A 184 -41.95 -5.32 -25.37
CA LEU A 184 -42.77 -5.66 -26.55
C LEU A 184 -43.16 -4.40 -27.37
N LEU A 185 -42.24 -3.44 -27.53
CA LEU A 185 -42.45 -2.22 -28.32
C LEU A 185 -41.66 -2.25 -29.63
N CYS A 186 -42.36 -2.47 -30.73
CA CYS A 186 -41.81 -2.33 -32.08
C CYS A 186 -41.74 -0.83 -32.47
N LEU A 187 -40.87 -0.07 -31.82
CA LEU A 187 -40.63 1.34 -32.10
C LEU A 187 -39.74 1.51 -33.34
N ILE A 188 -40.09 2.48 -34.19
CA ILE A 188 -39.19 3.00 -35.23
C ILE A 188 -38.12 3.81 -34.52
N MET A 189 -36.87 3.35 -34.60
CA MET A 189 -35.77 3.96 -33.87
C MET A 189 -35.22 5.18 -34.63
N MET A 190 -35.24 6.34 -33.98
CA MET A 190 -34.73 7.59 -34.53
C MET A 190 -33.24 7.78 -34.20
N LEU A 191 -32.53 8.52 -35.06
CA LEU A 191 -31.14 8.94 -34.79
C LEU A 191 -31.06 9.79 -33.52
N PHE A 192 -29.89 9.79 -32.87
CA PHE A 192 -29.59 10.51 -31.62
C PHE A 192 -30.36 10.06 -30.36
N LEU A 193 -31.26 9.07 -30.46
CA LEU A 193 -31.79 8.38 -29.27
C LEU A 193 -30.65 7.66 -28.51
N LYS A 194 -30.86 7.42 -27.21
CA LYS A 194 -29.97 6.59 -26.39
C LYS A 194 -30.62 5.23 -26.15
N VAL A 195 -29.87 4.16 -26.38
CA VAL A 195 -30.28 2.78 -26.14
C VAL A 195 -29.40 2.21 -25.03
N GLU A 196 -30.00 1.93 -23.88
CA GLU A 196 -29.36 1.17 -22.80
C GLU A 196 -29.29 -0.31 -23.19
N ARG A 197 -28.18 -0.70 -23.83
CA ARG A 197 -27.91 -2.11 -24.13
C ARG A 197 -27.22 -2.80 -22.97
N HIS A 198 -27.36 -4.13 -22.87
CA HIS A 198 -26.59 -4.93 -21.93
C HIS A 198 -25.07 -4.86 -22.23
N MET A 199 -24.28 -5.14 -21.19
CA MET A 199 -22.84 -5.37 -21.30
C MET A 199 -22.52 -6.49 -22.29
N CYS A 200 -21.51 -6.27 -23.13
CA CYS A 200 -21.11 -7.17 -24.23
C CYS A 200 -19.62 -7.56 -24.11
N ASP A 201 -19.20 -8.60 -24.85
CA ASP A 201 -17.78 -8.93 -25.02
C ASP A 201 -17.00 -7.74 -25.60
N GLY A 202 -15.81 -7.47 -25.04
CA GLY A 202 -14.96 -6.36 -25.47
C GLY A 202 -15.34 -4.98 -24.92
N ASP A 203 -16.43 -4.84 -24.15
CA ASP A 203 -16.66 -3.61 -23.38
C ASP A 203 -15.56 -3.42 -22.31
N ILE A 204 -15.29 -2.16 -21.95
CA ILE A 204 -14.21 -1.78 -21.04
C ILE A 204 -14.79 -1.47 -19.67
N VAL A 205 -14.20 -2.04 -18.62
CA VAL A 205 -14.65 -1.91 -17.22
C VAL A 205 -13.46 -1.62 -16.30
N ILE A 206 -13.68 -0.87 -15.22
CA ILE A 206 -12.70 -0.77 -14.13
C ILE A 206 -12.93 -1.93 -13.18
N PHE A 207 -11.86 -2.65 -12.82
CA PHE A 207 -11.90 -3.74 -11.87
C PHE A 207 -10.98 -3.45 -10.67
N ASN A 208 -11.49 -3.62 -9.45
CA ASN A 208 -10.76 -3.29 -8.22
C ASN A 208 -10.93 -4.29 -7.07
N ARG A 209 -9.88 -4.37 -6.25
CA ARG A 209 -9.90 -5.05 -4.94
C ARG A 209 -9.82 -4.02 -3.83
N GLN A 210 -10.52 -4.27 -2.73
CA GLN A 210 -10.46 -3.43 -1.52
C GLN A 210 -9.60 -4.14 -0.46
N PRO A 211 -8.68 -3.44 0.23
CA PRO A 211 -8.39 -2.01 0.15
C PRO A 211 -7.55 -1.63 -1.08
N THR A 212 -7.95 -0.55 -1.77
CA THR A 212 -7.16 0.03 -2.88
C THR A 212 -6.01 0.87 -2.31
N LEU A 213 -4.78 0.36 -2.36
CA LEU A 213 -3.60 1.00 -1.76
C LEU A 213 -2.75 1.78 -2.76
N HIS A 214 -2.76 1.40 -4.04
CA HIS A 214 -1.95 2.00 -5.11
C HIS A 214 -2.73 2.05 -6.43
N LYS A 215 -2.23 2.80 -7.44
CA LYS A 215 -2.84 3.01 -8.77
C LYS A 215 -3.34 1.69 -9.37
N MET A 216 -2.49 0.66 -9.41
CA MET A 216 -2.80 -0.65 -9.99
C MET A 216 -3.76 -1.53 -9.17
N SER A 217 -4.18 -1.11 -7.95
CA SER A 217 -5.33 -1.74 -7.29
C SER A 217 -6.67 -1.45 -8.00
N MET A 218 -6.67 -0.54 -8.99
CA MET A 218 -7.79 -0.24 -9.90
C MET A 218 -7.27 -0.20 -11.35
N MET A 219 -7.69 -1.14 -12.19
CA MET A 219 -7.23 -1.21 -13.59
C MET A 219 -8.39 -1.46 -14.55
N GLY A 220 -8.23 -1.01 -15.79
CA GLY A 220 -9.14 -1.29 -16.90
C GLY A 220 -8.94 -2.69 -17.46
N HIS A 221 -10.04 -3.40 -17.70
CA HIS A 221 -10.09 -4.71 -18.37
C HIS A 221 -11.12 -4.70 -19.50
N ARG A 222 -10.95 -5.57 -20.48
CA ARG A 222 -12.02 -5.94 -21.42
C ARG A 222 -12.88 -7.07 -20.86
N VAL A 223 -14.18 -6.93 -20.97
CA VAL A 223 -15.17 -7.95 -20.58
C VAL A 223 -15.09 -9.15 -21.52
N ARG A 224 -15.20 -10.35 -20.94
CA ARG A 224 -15.49 -11.61 -21.64
C ARG A 224 -16.60 -12.36 -20.91
N ILE A 225 -17.72 -12.61 -21.56
CA ILE A 225 -18.93 -13.13 -20.91
C ILE A 225 -18.86 -14.66 -20.76
N LEU A 226 -18.89 -15.13 -19.52
CA LEU A 226 -18.77 -16.55 -19.15
C LEU A 226 -20.07 -17.06 -18.49
N PRO A 227 -20.38 -18.38 -18.60
CA PRO A 227 -21.64 -18.94 -18.09
C PRO A 227 -21.69 -19.11 -16.56
N TRP A 228 -20.57 -18.94 -15.86
CA TRP A 228 -20.43 -19.14 -14.42
C TRP A 228 -20.83 -17.89 -13.59
N SER A 229 -20.84 -18.01 -12.26
CA SER A 229 -21.27 -16.95 -11.32
C SER A 229 -20.12 -16.15 -10.67
N THR A 230 -18.86 -16.57 -10.85
CA THR A 230 -17.68 -15.87 -10.33
C THR A 230 -17.03 -14.98 -11.38
N PHE A 231 -16.32 -13.94 -10.93
CA PHE A 231 -15.40 -13.20 -11.80
C PHE A 231 -14.16 -14.05 -12.08
N ARG A 232 -13.63 -14.02 -13.30
CA ARG A 232 -12.39 -14.72 -13.65
C ARG A 232 -11.31 -13.75 -14.10
N LEU A 233 -10.07 -14.01 -13.67
CA LEU A 233 -8.90 -13.22 -14.09
C LEU A 233 -7.67 -14.09 -14.32
N ASN A 234 -6.74 -13.55 -15.10
CA ASN A 234 -5.44 -14.14 -15.39
C ASN A 234 -4.52 -14.12 -14.14
N LEU A 235 -3.73 -15.19 -13.97
CA LEU A 235 -2.87 -15.43 -12.81
C LEU A 235 -1.81 -14.32 -12.57
N SER A 236 -1.21 -13.74 -13.61
CA SER A 236 -0.19 -12.68 -13.46
C SER A 236 -0.75 -11.35 -12.93
N VAL A 237 -2.07 -11.16 -12.95
CA VAL A 237 -2.75 -9.93 -12.49
C VAL A 237 -3.11 -10.00 -11.01
N THR A 238 -3.03 -11.19 -10.39
CA THR A 238 -3.25 -11.37 -8.94
C THR A 238 -2.30 -10.51 -8.10
N THR A 239 -1.03 -10.40 -8.52
CA THR A 239 0.01 -9.67 -7.80
C THR A 239 -0.28 -8.16 -7.69
N PRO A 240 -0.63 -7.44 -8.79
CA PRO A 240 -1.15 -6.06 -8.71
C PRO A 240 -2.39 -5.84 -7.82
N TYR A 241 -3.24 -6.85 -7.61
CA TYR A 241 -4.39 -6.73 -6.70
C TYR A 241 -4.10 -7.25 -5.28
N ASN A 242 -2.89 -7.80 -5.06
CA ASN A 242 -2.50 -8.58 -3.88
C ASN A 242 -3.51 -9.72 -3.54
N ALA A 243 -4.14 -10.29 -4.58
CA ALA A 243 -5.36 -11.08 -4.48
C ALA A 243 -5.12 -12.60 -4.46
N ASP A 244 -5.96 -13.30 -3.71
CA ASP A 244 -6.00 -14.75 -3.55
C ASP A 244 -7.33 -15.34 -4.07
N PHE A 245 -7.48 -16.66 -4.05
CA PHE A 245 -8.66 -17.37 -4.57
C PHE A 245 -9.34 -18.25 -3.51
N ASP A 246 -9.28 -17.84 -2.24
CA ASP A 246 -9.81 -18.56 -1.08
C ASP A 246 -11.26 -18.19 -0.70
N GLY A 247 -11.80 -17.13 -1.31
CA GLY A 247 -13.11 -16.52 -1.00
C GLY A 247 -13.17 -15.02 -1.32
N ASP A 248 -12.02 -14.43 -1.65
CA ASP A 248 -11.79 -13.04 -2.05
C ASP A 248 -12.83 -12.46 -3.05
N GLU A 249 -13.31 -11.23 -2.78
CA GLU A 249 -14.34 -10.55 -3.57
C GLU A 249 -13.83 -9.23 -4.18
N MET A 250 -14.00 -9.08 -5.48
CA MET A 250 -13.63 -7.87 -6.23
C MET A 250 -14.87 -7.16 -6.80
N ASN A 251 -14.74 -5.85 -7.03
CA ASN A 251 -15.81 -5.02 -7.59
C ASN A 251 -15.47 -4.54 -9.00
N LEU A 252 -16.49 -4.48 -9.84
CA LEU A 252 -16.45 -4.07 -11.24
C LEU A 252 -17.33 -2.82 -11.40
N HIS A 253 -16.82 -1.80 -12.09
CA HIS A 253 -17.54 -0.56 -12.41
C HIS A 253 -17.60 -0.36 -13.93
N LEU A 254 -18.79 -0.17 -14.49
CA LEU A 254 -19.00 0.03 -15.92
C LEU A 254 -19.06 1.54 -16.25
N PRO A 255 -18.07 2.12 -16.96
CA PRO A 255 -18.14 3.51 -17.42
C PRO A 255 -19.36 3.75 -18.31
N GLN A 256 -20.10 4.82 -18.03
CA GLN A 256 -21.35 5.15 -18.72
C GLN A 256 -21.14 6.13 -19.90
N SER A 257 -20.07 6.93 -19.87
CA SER A 257 -19.72 7.88 -20.93
C SER A 257 -18.64 7.31 -21.85
N LEU A 258 -18.74 7.59 -23.16
CA LEU A 258 -17.70 7.23 -24.15
C LEU A 258 -16.35 7.91 -23.86
N GLU A 259 -16.39 9.14 -23.32
CA GLU A 259 -15.22 9.88 -22.83
C GLU A 259 -14.48 9.13 -21.71
N THR A 260 -15.19 8.75 -20.64
CA THR A 260 -14.63 7.96 -19.53
C THR A 260 -14.16 6.57 -20.00
N ARG A 261 -14.86 5.95 -20.97
CA ARG A 261 -14.42 4.70 -21.60
C ARG A 261 -13.06 4.88 -22.29
N ALA A 262 -12.86 5.96 -23.04
CA ALA A 262 -11.58 6.27 -23.68
C ALA A 262 -10.48 6.61 -22.67
N GLU A 263 -10.80 7.36 -21.61
CA GLU A 263 -9.88 7.65 -20.51
C GLU A 263 -9.37 6.36 -19.83
N ILE A 264 -10.26 5.41 -19.54
CA ILE A 264 -9.87 4.11 -18.98
C ILE A 264 -9.02 3.30 -19.97
N GLN A 265 -9.38 3.33 -21.26
CA GLN A 265 -8.67 2.61 -22.32
C GLN A 265 -7.22 3.09 -22.44
N GLU A 266 -7.00 4.40 -22.49
CA GLU A 266 -5.68 4.97 -22.75
C GLU A 266 -4.83 5.16 -21.47
N LEU A 267 -5.44 5.39 -20.30
CA LEU A 267 -4.69 5.70 -19.07
C LEU A 267 -4.66 4.58 -18.04
N ALA A 268 -5.63 3.64 -18.02
CA ALA A 268 -5.81 2.71 -16.89
C ALA A 268 -5.83 1.22 -17.26
N MET A 269 -5.83 0.86 -18.55
CA MET A 269 -5.88 -0.53 -19.02
C MET A 269 -4.66 -1.33 -18.55
N VAL A 270 -4.87 -2.58 -18.11
CA VAL A 270 -3.84 -3.48 -17.54
C VAL A 270 -2.47 -3.47 -18.26
N PRO A 271 -2.37 -3.54 -19.61
CA PRO A 271 -1.08 -3.60 -20.30
C PRO A 271 -0.23 -2.35 -20.06
N ARG A 272 -0.85 -1.17 -19.88
CA ARG A 272 -0.15 0.09 -19.57
C ARG A 272 0.22 0.24 -18.09
N MET A 273 -0.16 -0.74 -17.26
CA MET A 273 0.14 -0.83 -15.82
C MET A 273 1.11 -1.98 -15.48
N ILE A 274 1.75 -2.60 -16.48
CA ILE A 274 2.73 -3.68 -16.27
C ILE A 274 3.93 -3.19 -15.45
N VAL A 275 4.47 -2.00 -15.77
CA VAL A 275 5.60 -1.35 -15.07
C VAL A 275 5.09 -0.25 -14.14
N THR A 276 5.62 -0.18 -12.91
CA THR A 276 5.23 0.86 -11.94
C THR A 276 6.29 1.95 -11.79
N PRO A 277 5.89 3.24 -11.76
CA PRO A 277 6.77 4.35 -11.38
C PRO A 277 7.15 4.34 -9.90
N GLN A 278 6.52 3.52 -9.06
CA GLN A 278 6.89 3.35 -7.65
C GLN A 278 8.33 2.86 -7.47
N SER A 279 8.79 1.97 -8.34
CA SER A 279 10.05 1.23 -8.18
C SER A 279 10.71 0.82 -9.51
N ASN A 280 10.29 1.44 -10.62
CA ASN A 280 10.87 1.36 -11.97
C ASN A 280 11.12 -0.10 -12.44
N ARG A 281 10.14 -0.96 -12.18
CA ARG A 281 10.17 -2.41 -12.42
C ARG A 281 8.77 -2.94 -12.73
N PRO A 282 8.62 -4.13 -13.35
CA PRO A 282 7.32 -4.71 -13.59
C PRO A 282 6.65 -5.19 -12.28
N VAL A 283 5.37 -4.85 -12.08
CA VAL A 283 4.54 -5.31 -10.94
C VAL A 283 3.95 -6.70 -11.23
N MET A 284 3.63 -6.93 -12.49
CA MET A 284 3.23 -8.24 -13.00
C MET A 284 4.48 -9.08 -13.28
N GLY A 285 4.35 -10.39 -13.21
CA GLY A 285 5.40 -11.35 -13.55
C GLY A 285 4.79 -12.72 -13.79
N ILE A 286 5.61 -13.68 -14.21
CA ILE A 286 5.19 -15.09 -14.25
C ILE A 286 5.26 -15.65 -12.83
N VAL A 287 4.17 -16.26 -12.35
CA VAL A 287 3.99 -16.67 -10.94
C VAL A 287 3.40 -18.08 -10.85
N GLN A 288 3.57 -18.69 -9.67
CA GLN A 288 3.00 -19.99 -9.30
C GLN A 288 3.45 -21.11 -10.26
N ASP A 289 2.54 -22.02 -10.59
CA ASP A 289 2.71 -23.24 -11.39
C ASP A 289 3.42 -23.00 -12.75
N THR A 290 3.23 -21.80 -13.26
CA THR A 290 3.62 -21.36 -14.60
C THR A 290 5.11 -21.09 -14.84
N LEU A 291 6.01 -21.62 -14.00
CA LEU A 291 7.44 -21.27 -14.02
C LEU A 291 8.40 -22.42 -14.41
N THR A 292 7.92 -23.66 -14.52
CA THR A 292 8.77 -24.85 -14.28
C THR A 292 8.98 -25.80 -15.47
N ALA A 293 8.37 -25.57 -16.65
CA ALA A 293 7.84 -26.68 -17.44
C ALA A 293 7.72 -26.47 -18.99
N VAL A 294 8.26 -27.36 -19.86
CA VAL A 294 8.16 -27.26 -21.36
C VAL A 294 8.38 -28.60 -22.13
N LEU A 295 7.39 -29.11 -22.88
CA LEU A 295 7.50 -29.98 -24.10
C LEU A 295 6.10 -30.31 -24.71
N MET A 296 5.95 -31.04 -25.83
CA MET A 296 6.05 -30.56 -27.22
C MET A 296 4.69 -30.07 -27.79
N ASN A 297 3.56 -30.40 -27.15
CA ASN A 297 2.19 -30.15 -27.65
C ASN A 297 1.77 -28.65 -27.55
N LEU A 298 2.76 -27.76 -27.58
CA LEU A 298 2.72 -26.40 -27.04
C LEU A 298 2.53 -25.35 -28.14
N LEU A 299 3.00 -25.63 -29.35
CA LEU A 299 2.96 -24.68 -30.48
C LEU A 299 1.53 -24.30 -30.86
N MET A 300 0.56 -25.20 -30.68
CA MET A 300 -0.86 -24.91 -30.91
C MET A 300 -1.48 -23.94 -29.90
N PHE A 301 -0.80 -23.66 -28.78
CA PHE A 301 -1.25 -22.71 -27.76
C PHE A 301 -0.59 -21.33 -27.87
N LEU A 302 0.27 -21.12 -28.88
CA LEU A 302 0.94 -19.85 -29.16
C LEU A 302 0.10 -18.98 -30.11
N SER A 303 -0.42 -17.88 -29.59
CA SER A 303 -1.29 -16.96 -30.37
C SER A 303 -0.57 -16.16 -31.46
N THR A 304 0.77 -16.14 -31.42
CA THR A 304 1.64 -15.35 -32.32
C THR A 304 2.56 -16.22 -33.18
N TRP A 305 2.28 -17.53 -33.29
CA TRP A 305 3.11 -18.45 -34.07
C TRP A 305 2.94 -18.24 -35.58
N ASP A 306 4.04 -18.25 -36.32
CA ASP A 306 4.10 -18.01 -37.77
C ASP A 306 3.79 -19.25 -38.63
N GLY A 307 3.38 -20.35 -37.99
CA GLY A 307 3.10 -21.64 -38.63
C GLY A 307 4.34 -22.46 -39.01
N LYS A 308 5.57 -21.98 -38.75
CA LYS A 308 6.80 -22.71 -39.08
C LYS A 308 7.32 -23.49 -37.88
N MET A 309 7.56 -24.79 -38.06
CA MET A 309 8.19 -25.61 -37.04
C MET A 309 9.72 -25.37 -37.05
N PRO A 310 10.37 -25.07 -35.91
CA PRO A 310 11.82 -24.92 -35.87
C PRO A 310 12.51 -26.28 -36.12
N GLN A 311 13.70 -26.27 -36.70
CA GLN A 311 14.50 -27.48 -36.88
C GLN A 311 14.90 -28.08 -35.51
N PRO A 312 14.61 -29.36 -35.20
CA PRO A 312 14.89 -29.93 -33.89
C PRO A 312 16.38 -29.88 -33.54
N ALA A 313 16.71 -29.47 -32.31
CA ALA A 313 18.08 -29.40 -31.80
C ALA A 313 18.83 -30.74 -31.85
N ILE A 314 18.12 -31.87 -31.78
CA ILE A 314 18.68 -33.22 -31.96
C ILE A 314 17.92 -33.89 -33.11
N LEU A 315 18.60 -34.25 -34.20
CA LEU A 315 17.97 -34.89 -35.37
C LEU A 315 18.01 -36.43 -35.33
N LYS A 316 18.98 -37.02 -34.62
CA LYS A 316 19.20 -38.47 -34.52
C LYS A 316 19.46 -38.85 -33.05
N PRO A 317 19.01 -40.03 -32.57
CA PRO A 317 18.31 -41.09 -33.30
C PRO A 317 16.82 -40.79 -33.56
N ARG A 318 16.23 -39.79 -32.89
CA ARG A 318 14.87 -39.29 -33.11
C ARG A 318 14.88 -37.75 -33.04
N PRO A 319 13.97 -37.04 -33.75
CA PRO A 319 13.87 -35.59 -33.64
C PRO A 319 13.42 -35.19 -32.22
N LEU A 320 14.23 -34.37 -31.55
CA LEU A 320 13.91 -33.78 -30.25
C LEU A 320 14.20 -32.28 -30.25
N TRP A 321 13.26 -31.52 -29.70
CA TRP A 321 13.37 -30.09 -29.42
C TRP A 321 13.71 -29.90 -27.94
N THR A 322 14.50 -28.88 -27.61
CA THR A 322 14.73 -28.52 -26.21
C THR A 322 13.62 -27.59 -25.71
N GLY A 323 13.34 -27.61 -24.39
CA GLY A 323 12.40 -26.65 -23.79
C GLY A 323 12.81 -25.19 -24.05
N LYS A 324 14.12 -24.91 -24.06
CA LYS A 324 14.69 -23.60 -24.42
C LYS A 324 14.31 -23.19 -25.85
N GLN A 325 14.48 -24.09 -26.82
CA GLN A 325 14.17 -23.84 -28.22
C GLN A 325 12.69 -23.56 -28.46
N ILE A 326 11.79 -24.23 -27.73
CA ILE A 326 10.36 -23.93 -27.77
C ILE A 326 10.07 -22.57 -27.11
N PHE A 327 10.74 -22.26 -25.99
CA PHE A 327 10.61 -20.96 -25.30
C PHE A 327 11.12 -19.79 -26.16
N SER A 328 12.15 -19.98 -26.99
CA SER A 328 12.62 -18.95 -27.94
C SER A 328 11.57 -18.50 -28.95
N LEU A 329 10.56 -19.32 -29.27
CA LEU A 329 9.42 -18.92 -30.12
C LEU A 329 8.38 -18.07 -29.38
N ILE A 330 8.46 -18.01 -28.05
CA ILE A 330 7.55 -17.25 -27.20
C ILE A 330 8.05 -15.80 -27.07
N ILE A 331 9.37 -15.61 -27.06
CA ILE A 331 10.03 -14.30 -26.98
C ILE A 331 9.74 -13.50 -28.26
N PRO A 332 9.13 -12.31 -28.17
CA PRO A 332 8.76 -11.53 -29.34
C PRO A 332 9.94 -10.70 -29.88
N GLY A 333 10.21 -10.77 -31.18
CA GLY A 333 11.20 -9.91 -31.85
C GLY A 333 12.65 -10.26 -31.53
N HIS A 334 13.51 -9.23 -31.40
CA HIS A 334 14.95 -9.35 -31.22
C HIS A 334 15.39 -8.71 -29.89
N ILE A 335 14.99 -9.32 -28.77
CA ILE A 335 15.27 -8.82 -27.42
C ILE A 335 16.60 -9.39 -26.89
N ASN A 336 17.49 -8.52 -26.38
CA ASN A 336 18.78 -8.90 -25.81
C ASN A 336 18.74 -8.82 -24.27
N VAL A 337 19.11 -9.92 -23.58
CA VAL A 337 19.08 -9.99 -22.10
C VAL A 337 20.25 -10.83 -21.58
N ILE A 338 20.98 -10.32 -20.58
CA ILE A 338 22.02 -11.04 -19.83
C ILE A 338 21.66 -11.03 -18.34
N ARG A 339 21.50 -12.21 -17.71
CA ARG A 339 21.04 -12.39 -16.32
C ARG A 339 21.57 -13.69 -15.70
N THR A 340 22.05 -13.63 -14.46
CA THR A 340 22.49 -14.82 -13.71
C THR A 340 21.34 -15.60 -13.08
N HIS A 341 21.49 -16.92 -12.96
CA HIS A 341 20.49 -17.81 -12.33
C HIS A 341 20.45 -17.68 -10.79
N SER A 342 19.47 -18.31 -10.13
CA SER A 342 19.37 -18.39 -8.66
C SER A 342 20.51 -19.18 -7.99
N THR A 343 21.29 -19.95 -8.77
CA THR A 343 22.32 -20.89 -8.28
C THR A 343 23.67 -20.70 -8.99
N HIS A 344 23.84 -19.62 -9.75
CA HIS A 344 25.11 -19.32 -10.42
C HIS A 344 26.13 -18.81 -9.38
N PRO A 345 27.43 -19.17 -9.45
CA PRO A 345 28.48 -18.36 -8.85
C PRO A 345 28.55 -17.00 -9.57
N ASP A 346 28.96 -15.95 -8.88
CA ASP A 346 28.86 -14.57 -9.38
C ASP A 346 30.01 -14.16 -10.33
N ASP A 347 30.90 -15.09 -10.71
CA ASP A 347 32.19 -14.83 -11.39
C ASP A 347 32.25 -15.19 -12.90
N GLU A 348 31.17 -15.70 -13.52
CA GLU A 348 31.16 -16.07 -14.96
C GLU A 348 29.97 -15.44 -15.73
N ASP A 349 30.28 -14.70 -16.80
CA ASP A 349 29.31 -14.15 -17.75
C ASP A 349 28.97 -15.16 -18.87
N SER A 350 27.75 -15.08 -19.41
CA SER A 350 27.33 -15.89 -20.56
C SER A 350 26.12 -15.29 -21.31
N GLU A 351 26.20 -15.27 -22.64
CA GLU A 351 25.13 -14.81 -23.53
C GLU A 351 23.95 -15.81 -23.61
N LEU A 352 22.83 -15.36 -24.19
CA LEU A 352 21.52 -16.05 -24.18
C LEU A 352 21.42 -17.28 -25.12
N ILE A 353 22.49 -18.09 -25.16
CA ILE A 353 22.52 -19.44 -25.74
C ILE A 353 22.31 -20.50 -24.62
N MET A 354 22.56 -20.14 -23.37
CA MET A 354 22.56 -21.05 -22.21
C MET A 354 21.80 -20.50 -20.98
N GLY A 355 22.06 -21.03 -19.77
CA GLY A 355 21.36 -20.65 -18.53
C GLY A 355 20.04 -21.38 -18.24
N ILE A 356 19.38 -21.03 -17.13
CA ILE A 356 18.05 -21.52 -16.70
C ILE A 356 17.18 -20.31 -16.36
N LEU A 357 15.92 -20.31 -16.78
CA LEU A 357 14.96 -19.24 -16.49
C LEU A 357 14.34 -19.44 -15.10
N CYS A 358 14.42 -18.42 -14.25
CA CYS A 358 13.82 -18.41 -12.92
C CYS A 358 13.18 -17.04 -12.62
N LYS A 359 12.74 -16.81 -11.37
CA LYS A 359 12.21 -15.52 -10.91
C LYS A 359 13.12 -14.30 -11.17
N LYS A 360 14.45 -14.45 -11.21
CA LYS A 360 15.41 -13.38 -11.59
C LYS A 360 15.27 -12.92 -13.05
N SER A 361 14.63 -13.72 -13.91
CA SER A 361 14.57 -13.53 -15.37
C SER A 361 13.14 -13.32 -15.90
N LEU A 362 12.14 -14.00 -15.34
CA LEU A 362 10.71 -13.91 -15.74
C LEU A 362 9.80 -13.22 -14.70
N GLY A 363 10.37 -12.81 -13.56
CA GLY A 363 9.63 -12.17 -12.47
C GLY A 363 9.68 -10.63 -12.49
N THR A 364 9.24 -10.06 -11.37
CA THR A 364 9.07 -8.62 -11.10
C THR A 364 10.38 -7.83 -10.85
N SER A 365 11.55 -8.42 -11.12
CA SER A 365 12.83 -7.75 -10.94
C SER A 365 13.10 -6.72 -12.04
N ALA A 366 13.73 -5.59 -11.69
CA ALA A 366 14.28 -4.67 -12.68
C ALA A 366 15.26 -5.42 -13.60
N GLY A 367 15.21 -5.11 -14.91
CA GLY A 367 16.02 -5.81 -15.93
C GLY A 367 15.61 -7.26 -16.19
N SER A 368 14.40 -7.70 -15.82
CA SER A 368 13.85 -8.98 -16.28
C SER A 368 13.51 -8.93 -17.77
N LEU A 369 13.35 -10.09 -18.41
CA LEU A 369 12.94 -10.22 -19.81
C LEU A 369 11.57 -9.55 -20.06
N VAL A 370 10.69 -9.58 -19.06
CA VAL A 370 9.41 -8.83 -19.03
C VAL A 370 9.64 -7.32 -19.09
N HIS A 371 10.61 -6.80 -18.32
CA HIS A 371 10.90 -5.36 -18.28
C HIS A 371 11.45 -4.85 -19.62
N ILE A 372 12.37 -5.60 -20.22
CA ILE A 372 13.00 -5.23 -21.48
C ILE A 372 11.99 -5.36 -22.64
N SER A 373 11.20 -6.44 -22.68
CA SER A 373 10.07 -6.58 -23.63
C SER A 373 9.10 -5.39 -23.56
N TYR A 374 8.80 -4.88 -22.35
CA TYR A 374 7.90 -3.73 -22.20
C TYR A 374 8.50 -2.44 -22.78
N LEU A 375 9.81 -2.22 -22.60
CA LEU A 375 10.50 -1.01 -23.04
C LEU A 375 10.82 -1.02 -24.54
N GLU A 376 11.21 -2.17 -25.11
CA GLU A 376 11.59 -2.30 -26.52
C GLU A 376 10.39 -2.57 -27.44
N MET A 377 9.49 -3.49 -27.04
CA MET A 377 8.38 -3.98 -27.88
C MET A 377 7.02 -3.39 -27.48
N GLY A 378 6.95 -2.63 -26.39
CA GLY A 378 5.74 -1.97 -25.92
C GLY A 378 4.72 -2.88 -25.22
N HIS A 379 3.62 -2.27 -24.78
CA HIS A 379 2.65 -2.90 -23.88
C HIS A 379 1.83 -4.02 -24.54
N ASP A 380 1.34 -3.85 -25.77
CA ASP A 380 0.46 -4.83 -26.42
C ASP A 380 1.16 -6.11 -26.88
N ILE A 381 2.46 -6.04 -27.19
CA ILE A 381 3.28 -7.22 -27.49
C ILE A 381 3.63 -7.95 -26.20
N THR A 382 4.03 -7.22 -25.16
CA THR A 382 4.32 -7.79 -23.82
C THR A 382 3.08 -8.46 -23.21
N ARG A 383 1.89 -7.93 -23.45
CA ARG A 383 0.58 -8.51 -23.09
C ARG A 383 0.33 -9.88 -23.71
N LEU A 384 0.72 -10.09 -24.98
CA LEU A 384 0.65 -11.39 -25.65
C LEU A 384 1.73 -12.35 -25.13
N PHE A 385 2.94 -11.84 -24.87
CA PHE A 385 4.06 -12.60 -24.29
C PHE A 385 3.67 -13.27 -22.95
N TYR A 386 3.03 -12.54 -22.03
CA TYR A 386 2.45 -13.12 -20.81
C TYR A 386 1.51 -14.29 -21.10
N SER A 387 0.54 -14.09 -22.01
CA SER A 387 -0.48 -15.09 -22.33
C SER A 387 0.14 -16.35 -22.95
N ASN A 388 1.13 -16.19 -23.82
CA ASN A 388 1.81 -17.29 -24.51
C ASN A 388 2.72 -18.10 -23.57
N ILE A 389 3.39 -17.47 -22.59
CA ILE A 389 4.11 -18.23 -21.54
C ILE A 389 3.09 -19.05 -20.74
N GLN A 390 1.95 -18.46 -20.35
CA GLN A 390 1.04 -19.09 -19.42
C GLN A 390 0.32 -20.32 -19.96
N THR A 391 -0.10 -20.30 -21.22
CA THR A 391 -0.73 -21.47 -21.87
C THR A 391 0.27 -22.60 -22.09
N VAL A 392 1.56 -22.27 -22.27
CA VAL A 392 2.62 -23.26 -22.49
C VAL A 392 3.03 -23.97 -21.20
N VAL A 393 3.38 -23.22 -20.16
CA VAL A 393 4.09 -23.79 -19.00
C VAL A 393 3.17 -24.58 -18.06
N ASN A 394 1.92 -24.15 -17.88
CA ASN A 394 0.96 -24.83 -16.99
C ASN A 394 0.64 -26.29 -17.41
N ASN A 395 0.89 -26.66 -18.67
CA ASN A 395 0.53 -27.98 -19.22
C ASN A 395 1.56 -29.12 -18.96
N TRP A 396 2.67 -28.88 -18.25
CA TRP A 396 3.73 -29.89 -18.04
C TRP A 396 4.05 -30.20 -16.56
N LEU A 397 3.57 -29.41 -15.58
CA LEU A 397 4.00 -29.44 -14.17
C LEU A 397 3.75 -30.74 -13.36
N LEU A 398 3.04 -31.74 -13.88
CA LEU A 398 2.41 -32.82 -13.08
C LEU A 398 3.38 -33.95 -12.58
N ILE A 399 4.44 -33.64 -11.79
CA ILE A 399 5.62 -34.53 -11.52
C ILE A 399 6.10 -34.67 -10.02
N GLU A 400 7.41 -34.87 -9.74
CA GLU A 400 8.05 -35.66 -8.64
C GLU A 400 8.53 -34.93 -7.34
N GLY A 401 8.96 -35.67 -6.28
CA GLY A 401 9.47 -35.10 -5.01
C GLY A 401 10.30 -35.96 -4.02
N GLU A 402 10.76 -35.34 -2.91
CA GLU A 402 11.21 -35.86 -1.56
C GLU A 402 12.74 -35.98 -1.11
N GLU A 403 13.01 -36.53 0.12
CA GLU A 403 13.75 -35.95 1.33
C GLU A 403 15.14 -36.59 1.75
N GLY A 404 15.88 -36.40 2.91
CA GLY A 404 15.74 -35.83 4.31
C GLY A 404 17.10 -35.76 5.15
N ARG A 405 17.22 -35.40 6.48
CA ARG A 405 18.50 -34.83 7.14
C ARG A 405 18.81 -34.97 8.69
N ALA A 406 20.00 -34.49 9.19
CA ALA A 406 20.43 -34.16 10.61
C ALA A 406 21.57 -33.03 10.68
N HIS A 407 22.21 -32.44 11.74
CA HIS A 407 22.16 -32.31 13.25
C HIS A 407 22.88 -31.01 13.83
N ASN A 408 23.35 -30.92 15.13
CA ASN A 408 23.52 -29.71 16.02
C ASN A 408 24.98 -29.27 16.52
N ASN A 409 25.15 -28.45 17.61
CA ASN A 409 26.38 -27.62 17.98
C ASN A 409 26.56 -27.21 19.52
N GLU A 410 27.76 -26.75 20.01
CA GLU A 410 28.02 -26.14 21.38
C GLU A 410 29.21 -25.08 21.48
N LEU A 411 29.18 -24.03 22.38
CA LEU A 411 30.28 -23.00 22.63
C LEU A 411 30.07 -21.99 23.84
N GLU A 412 30.81 -20.84 23.89
CA GLU A 412 31.02 -19.85 25.01
C GLU A 412 30.74 -18.31 24.69
N PRO A 413 30.75 -17.37 25.69
CA PRO A 413 30.14 -16.00 25.65
C PRO A 413 31.00 -14.75 25.24
N THR A 414 30.35 -13.62 24.90
CA THR A 414 30.90 -12.35 24.34
C THR A 414 30.65 -11.02 25.13
N PRO A 415 31.33 -9.89 24.79
CA PRO A 415 31.25 -8.60 25.51
C PRO A 415 30.00 -7.72 25.25
N GLY A 416 29.95 -6.55 25.91
CA GLY A 416 28.93 -5.49 25.74
C GLY A 416 27.55 -5.79 26.34
N ASN A 417 27.27 -7.08 26.56
CA ASN A 417 26.05 -7.60 27.15
C ASN A 417 26.31 -8.09 28.58
N THR A 418 25.29 -8.11 29.46
CA THR A 418 25.40 -8.84 30.73
C THR A 418 25.54 -10.33 30.46
N LEU A 419 26.24 -11.11 31.30
CA LEU A 419 26.43 -12.55 31.09
C LEU A 419 25.13 -13.32 30.75
N ARG A 420 23.98 -12.87 31.28
CA ARG A 420 22.64 -13.41 30.98
C ARG A 420 22.07 -12.97 29.62
N GLN A 421 22.27 -11.72 29.21
CA GLN A 421 21.96 -11.29 27.84
C GLN A 421 22.91 -11.94 26.84
N THR A 422 24.19 -12.04 27.17
CA THR A 422 25.19 -12.75 26.37
C THR A 422 24.81 -14.21 26.19
N PHE A 423 24.44 -14.89 27.28
CA PHE A 423 23.92 -16.27 27.24
C PHE A 423 22.64 -16.37 26.39
N GLU A 424 21.63 -15.51 26.58
CA GLU A 424 20.41 -15.55 25.72
C GLU A 424 20.72 -15.21 24.25
N ASN A 425 21.62 -14.27 23.96
CA ASN A 425 22.08 -13.92 22.60
C ASN A 425 22.83 -15.09 21.96
N GLN A 426 23.74 -15.72 22.71
CA GLN A 426 24.58 -16.82 22.27
C GLN A 426 23.76 -18.10 22.10
N VAL A 427 22.80 -18.39 22.99
CA VAL A 427 21.83 -19.47 22.85
C VAL A 427 20.91 -19.20 21.65
N ASN A 428 20.35 -18.00 21.50
CA ASN A 428 19.58 -17.64 20.30
C ASN A 428 20.42 -17.80 19.03
N ARG A 429 21.69 -17.40 19.05
CA ARG A 429 22.62 -17.60 17.94
C ARG A 429 22.86 -19.09 17.68
N ILE A 430 23.17 -19.91 18.69
CA ILE A 430 23.40 -21.35 18.55
C ILE A 430 22.14 -22.05 18.04
N LEU A 431 20.94 -21.67 18.50
CA LEU A 431 19.67 -22.25 18.06
C LEU A 431 19.28 -21.81 16.64
N ASN A 432 19.58 -20.57 16.23
CA ASN A 432 19.43 -20.11 14.85
C ASN A 432 20.48 -20.74 13.92
N ASP A 433 21.77 -20.76 14.31
CA ASP A 433 22.86 -21.42 13.59
C ASP A 433 22.57 -22.93 13.47
N ALA A 434 21.99 -23.58 14.48
CA ALA A 434 21.55 -24.98 14.42
C ALA A 434 20.36 -25.16 13.47
N ARG A 435 19.32 -24.32 13.54
CA ARG A 435 18.21 -24.31 12.56
C ARG A 435 18.74 -24.13 11.14
N ASP A 436 19.65 -23.19 10.90
CA ASP A 436 20.10 -22.84 9.55
C ASP A 436 21.15 -23.84 9.02
N LYS A 437 21.94 -24.47 9.89
CA LYS A 437 22.78 -25.64 9.53
C LYS A 437 21.93 -26.87 9.22
N THR A 438 20.93 -27.19 10.04
CA THR A 438 20.03 -28.33 9.77
C THR A 438 19.12 -28.07 8.56
N GLY A 439 18.69 -26.83 8.32
CA GLY A 439 18.00 -26.40 7.10
C GLY A 439 18.87 -26.47 5.86
N SER A 440 20.13 -26.04 5.94
CA SER A 440 21.11 -26.17 4.85
C SER A 440 21.47 -27.63 4.57
N SER A 441 21.61 -28.44 5.63
CA SER A 441 21.78 -29.90 5.55
C SER A 441 20.58 -30.54 4.86
N ALA A 442 19.34 -30.12 5.20
CA ALA A 442 18.13 -30.58 4.54
C ALA A 442 18.15 -30.20 3.05
N GLN A 443 18.35 -28.92 2.72
CA GLN A 443 18.38 -28.46 1.33
C GLN A 443 19.45 -29.18 0.47
N LYS A 444 20.56 -29.61 1.08
CA LYS A 444 21.60 -30.41 0.45
C LYS A 444 21.21 -31.88 0.26
N SER A 445 20.52 -32.49 1.22
CA SER A 445 20.07 -33.88 1.11
C SER A 445 18.78 -34.06 0.32
N LEU A 446 18.00 -33.00 0.08
CA LEU A 446 16.93 -33.02 -0.91
C LEU A 446 17.52 -33.35 -2.29
N SER A 447 16.95 -34.33 -2.98
CA SER A 447 17.26 -34.60 -4.39
C SER A 447 16.99 -33.38 -5.29
N GLU A 448 17.53 -33.35 -6.51
CA GLU A 448 17.13 -32.33 -7.50
C GLU A 448 15.68 -32.52 -7.98
N TYR A 449 15.18 -33.75 -7.91
CA TYR A 449 13.79 -34.13 -8.18
C TYR A 449 12.80 -33.65 -7.11
N ASN A 450 13.26 -33.01 -6.03
CA ASN A 450 12.41 -32.63 -4.91
C ASN A 450 11.47 -31.46 -5.24
N ASN A 451 10.17 -31.72 -5.34
CA ASN A 451 9.07 -30.73 -5.48
C ASN A 451 9.27 -29.43 -4.68
N PHE A 452 9.61 -29.51 -3.39
CA PHE A 452 9.73 -28.35 -2.50
C PHE A 452 11.01 -27.54 -2.81
N LYS A 453 12.12 -28.22 -3.14
CA LYS A 453 13.35 -27.62 -3.68
C LYS A 453 13.10 -26.96 -5.02
N SER A 454 12.39 -27.62 -5.94
CA SER A 454 12.05 -27.10 -7.27
C SER A 454 11.24 -25.81 -7.20
N MET A 455 10.19 -25.76 -6.37
CA MET A 455 9.41 -24.54 -6.12
C MET A 455 10.28 -23.39 -5.56
N VAL A 456 11.17 -23.69 -4.62
CA VAL A 456 12.05 -22.68 -3.97
C VAL A 456 13.20 -22.22 -4.89
N VAL A 457 13.75 -23.09 -5.74
CA VAL A 457 14.83 -22.76 -6.70
C VAL A 457 14.30 -21.94 -7.87
N ALA A 458 13.14 -22.31 -8.42
CA ALA A 458 12.42 -21.51 -9.41
C ALA A 458 11.99 -20.16 -8.80
N GLY A 459 11.55 -20.19 -7.53
CA GLY A 459 11.07 -19.04 -6.76
C GLY A 459 9.56 -18.82 -6.82
N SER A 460 8.79 -19.84 -7.19
CA SER A 460 7.34 -19.76 -7.39
C SER A 460 6.57 -19.62 -6.08
N LYS A 461 6.88 -20.45 -5.07
CA LYS A 461 6.31 -20.37 -3.71
C LYS A 461 7.26 -20.97 -2.66
N GLY A 462 7.21 -20.42 -1.45
CA GLY A 462 8.05 -20.86 -0.32
C GLY A 462 9.47 -20.28 -0.34
N SER A 463 10.26 -20.67 0.66
CA SER A 463 11.64 -20.24 0.89
C SER A 463 12.49 -21.36 1.48
N LYS A 464 13.82 -21.15 1.54
CA LYS A 464 14.76 -22.05 2.24
C LYS A 464 14.39 -22.29 3.71
N ILE A 465 13.76 -21.31 4.37
CA ILE A 465 13.29 -21.44 5.76
C ILE A 465 12.09 -22.40 5.85
N ASN A 466 11.19 -22.41 4.87
CA ASN A 466 10.03 -23.33 4.92
C ASN A 466 10.48 -24.80 4.74
N ILE A 467 11.44 -25.07 3.86
CA ILE A 467 12.19 -26.34 3.79
C ILE A 467 12.77 -26.68 5.17
N SER A 468 13.41 -25.70 5.82
CA SER A 468 13.98 -25.79 7.16
C SER A 468 12.96 -25.88 8.32
N GLN A 469 11.66 -25.96 8.09
CA GLN A 469 10.64 -26.07 9.15
C GLN A 469 9.67 -27.24 8.96
N VAL A 470 9.26 -27.53 7.71
CA VAL A 470 8.40 -28.69 7.40
C VAL A 470 9.17 -29.99 7.64
N ILE A 471 10.35 -30.07 7.03
CA ILE A 471 11.30 -31.19 7.15
C ILE A 471 12.17 -30.96 8.38
N ALA A 472 12.73 -29.75 8.41
CA ALA A 472 13.77 -29.22 9.28
C ALA A 472 13.57 -29.40 10.79
N VAL A 473 13.40 -28.25 11.44
CA VAL A 473 13.17 -28.05 12.86
C VAL A 473 12.47 -26.70 12.96
N VAL A 474 11.27 -26.61 13.55
CA VAL A 474 10.48 -25.36 13.45
C VAL A 474 11.22 -24.19 14.12
N GLY A 475 12.01 -24.47 15.16
CA GLY A 475 13.01 -23.58 15.73
C GLY A 475 12.52 -22.71 16.88
N GLN A 476 13.33 -21.74 17.29
CA GLN A 476 13.05 -20.87 18.43
C GLN A 476 11.80 -20.01 18.20
N GLN A 477 10.79 -20.18 19.06
CA GLN A 477 9.63 -19.29 19.12
C GLN A 477 9.97 -18.09 20.01
N ASN A 478 9.71 -16.89 19.49
CA ASN A 478 9.96 -15.64 20.20
C ASN A 478 8.64 -14.91 20.48
N VAL A 479 8.65 -14.09 21.53
CA VAL A 479 7.60 -13.12 21.89
C VAL A 479 8.31 -11.83 22.30
N GLU A 480 7.89 -10.68 21.78
CA GLU A 480 8.54 -9.36 22.00
C GLU A 480 10.05 -9.37 21.71
N GLY A 481 10.48 -10.14 20.69
CA GLY A 481 11.90 -10.29 20.31
C GLY A 481 12.76 -11.10 21.29
N LYS A 482 12.16 -11.87 22.19
CA LYS A 482 12.86 -12.69 23.20
C LYS A 482 12.31 -14.12 23.22
N ARG A 483 13.11 -15.08 23.71
CA ARG A 483 12.62 -16.44 24.02
C ARG A 483 11.51 -16.37 25.08
N ILE A 484 10.49 -17.23 24.93
CA ILE A 484 9.19 -17.19 25.66
C ILE A 484 9.35 -16.77 27.13
N PRO A 485 8.70 -15.69 27.60
CA PRO A 485 8.91 -15.17 28.96
C PRO A 485 8.36 -16.10 30.06
N PHE A 486 8.91 -15.99 31.27
CA PHE A 486 8.41 -16.70 32.46
C PHE A 486 7.06 -16.12 32.92
N GLY A 487 5.95 -16.64 32.38
CA GLY A 487 4.59 -16.27 32.78
C GLY A 487 4.20 -16.76 34.19
N PHE A 488 4.86 -17.80 34.71
CA PHE A 488 4.73 -18.25 36.10
C PHE A 488 5.96 -17.90 36.92
N LYS A 489 5.85 -17.95 38.25
CA LYS A 489 6.96 -17.65 39.18
C LYS A 489 8.21 -18.50 38.85
N HIS A 490 9.17 -17.86 38.17
CA HIS A 490 10.43 -18.42 37.68
C HIS A 490 10.28 -19.58 36.67
N ARG A 491 9.22 -19.64 35.86
CA ARG A 491 9.09 -20.66 34.78
C ARG A 491 8.08 -20.27 33.71
N THR A 492 8.17 -20.90 32.53
CA THR A 492 7.26 -20.67 31.38
C THR A 492 5.93 -21.40 31.52
N LEU A 493 5.93 -22.67 31.93
CA LEU A 493 4.75 -23.51 32.14
C LEU A 493 4.83 -24.28 33.48
N PRO A 494 3.70 -24.76 34.03
CA PRO A 494 3.68 -25.50 35.30
C PRO A 494 4.38 -26.87 35.24
N HIS A 495 4.64 -27.39 34.03
CA HIS A 495 5.32 -28.65 33.78
C HIS A 495 6.85 -28.56 33.95
N PHE A 496 7.44 -27.39 33.72
CA PHE A 496 8.88 -27.17 33.86
C PHE A 496 9.29 -26.87 35.31
N ILE A 497 10.57 -27.13 35.61
CA ILE A 497 11.19 -26.74 36.89
C ILE A 497 11.36 -25.21 36.96
N LYS A 498 11.78 -24.69 38.12
CA LYS A 498 12.04 -23.25 38.29
C LYS A 498 13.44 -22.90 37.82
N ASP A 499 13.58 -21.69 37.28
CA ASP A 499 14.82 -21.12 36.74
C ASP A 499 15.45 -22.00 35.64
N ASP A 500 14.59 -22.61 34.84
CA ASP A 500 14.95 -23.39 33.66
C ASP A 500 15.15 -22.47 32.44
N TYR A 501 16.35 -22.55 31.84
CA TYR A 501 16.75 -21.77 30.67
C TYR A 501 17.00 -22.62 29.42
N GLY A 502 16.67 -23.93 29.48
CA GLY A 502 16.85 -24.88 28.39
C GLY A 502 16.05 -24.52 27.13
N PRO A 503 16.38 -25.12 25.98
CA PRO A 503 15.73 -24.82 24.70
C PRO A 503 14.21 -25.09 24.77
N GLU A 504 13.80 -26.31 25.11
CA GLU A 504 12.38 -26.73 25.23
C GLU A 504 11.58 -25.77 26.13
N SER A 505 12.07 -25.56 27.34
CA SER A 505 11.42 -24.75 28.38
C SER A 505 11.22 -23.30 27.97
N ARG A 506 12.14 -22.75 27.17
CA ARG A 506 12.13 -21.37 26.67
C ARG A 506 11.51 -21.27 25.26
N GLY A 507 10.86 -22.33 24.76
CA GLY A 507 10.10 -22.33 23.51
C GLY A 507 10.90 -22.56 22.24
N PHE A 508 12.04 -23.24 22.31
CA PHE A 508 12.58 -23.90 21.12
C PHE A 508 11.67 -25.08 20.75
N VAL A 509 11.31 -25.15 19.47
CA VAL A 509 10.61 -26.30 18.90
C VAL A 509 11.64 -27.11 18.14
N GLU A 510 12.00 -28.28 18.67
CA GLU A 510 12.99 -29.19 18.08
C GLU A 510 12.38 -30.07 16.99
N ASN A 511 11.07 -30.34 17.10
CA ASN A 511 10.35 -31.11 16.10
C ASN A 511 10.11 -30.32 14.81
N SER A 512 9.88 -31.04 13.73
CA SER A 512 9.44 -30.48 12.45
C SER A 512 7.92 -30.63 12.29
N TYR A 513 7.30 -29.92 11.35
CA TYR A 513 5.86 -30.12 11.10
C TYR A 513 5.54 -31.54 10.58
N LEU A 514 6.51 -32.23 9.96
CA LEU A 514 6.39 -33.64 9.56
C LEU A 514 6.45 -34.60 10.77
N ALA A 515 7.26 -34.30 11.79
CA ALA A 515 7.34 -35.11 13.01
C ALA A 515 6.12 -34.89 13.94
N GLY A 516 5.54 -33.69 13.91
CA GLY A 516 4.46 -33.26 14.80
C GLY A 516 4.98 -32.59 16.07
N LEU A 517 4.15 -31.73 16.67
CA LEU A 517 4.53 -30.91 17.82
C LEU A 517 4.09 -31.55 19.13
N THR A 518 4.95 -31.55 20.15
CA THR A 518 4.54 -31.87 21.53
C THR A 518 3.56 -30.81 22.08
N PRO A 519 2.75 -31.11 23.11
CA PRO A 519 1.79 -30.14 23.65
C PRO A 519 2.44 -28.84 24.18
N THR A 520 3.67 -28.93 24.69
CA THR A 520 4.48 -27.78 25.13
C THR A 520 4.97 -26.94 23.96
N GLU A 521 5.57 -27.57 22.95
CA GLU A 521 5.99 -26.90 21.71
C GLU A 521 4.80 -26.25 20.99
N PHE A 522 3.67 -26.95 20.88
CA PHE A 522 2.45 -26.44 20.28
C PHE A 522 1.93 -25.20 21.00
N PHE A 523 1.95 -25.18 22.34
CA PHE A 523 1.53 -24.00 23.11
C PHE A 523 2.48 -22.81 22.91
N PHE A 524 3.79 -23.03 22.87
CA PHE A 524 4.77 -21.98 22.61
C PHE A 524 4.71 -21.45 21.16
N HIS A 525 4.50 -22.34 20.19
CA HIS A 525 4.28 -21.98 18.79
C HIS A 525 2.97 -21.21 18.60
N ALA A 526 1.88 -21.61 19.27
CA ALA A 526 0.63 -20.87 19.30
C ALA A 526 0.77 -19.49 19.96
N MET A 527 1.70 -19.32 20.93
CA MET A 527 1.99 -18.03 21.55
C MET A 527 2.73 -17.09 20.58
N GLY A 528 3.78 -17.55 19.90
CA GLY A 528 4.48 -16.76 18.87
C GLY A 528 3.58 -16.44 17.67
N GLY A 529 2.81 -17.43 17.18
CA GLY A 529 1.82 -17.22 16.13
C GLY A 529 0.70 -16.22 16.53
N ARG A 530 0.34 -16.17 17.82
CA ARG A 530 -0.62 -15.18 18.34
C ARG A 530 -0.06 -13.75 18.30
N GLU A 531 1.24 -13.54 18.56
CA GLU A 531 1.87 -12.23 18.39
C GLU A 531 1.74 -11.76 16.93
N GLY A 532 2.15 -12.58 15.96
CA GLY A 532 2.04 -12.26 14.53
C GLY A 532 0.62 -11.95 14.06
N LEU A 533 -0.39 -12.69 14.55
CA LEU A 533 -1.81 -12.42 14.25
C LEU A 533 -2.30 -11.09 14.84
N ILE A 534 -1.90 -10.76 16.07
CA ILE A 534 -2.26 -9.48 16.71
C ILE A 534 -1.58 -8.32 15.99
N ASP A 535 -0.29 -8.44 15.69
CA ASP A 535 0.48 -7.38 15.04
C ASP A 535 -0.01 -7.13 13.61
N THR A 536 -0.38 -8.17 12.86
CA THR A 536 -1.03 -8.03 11.55
C THR A 536 -2.32 -7.20 11.65
N ALA A 537 -3.18 -7.51 12.62
CA ALA A 537 -4.44 -6.79 12.83
C ALA A 537 -4.23 -5.32 13.27
N VAL A 538 -3.30 -5.07 14.21
CA VAL A 538 -3.00 -3.72 14.72
C VAL A 538 -2.33 -2.87 13.65
N LYS A 539 -1.26 -3.38 13.03
CA LYS A 539 -0.46 -2.62 12.07
C LYS A 539 -1.25 -2.30 10.79
N THR A 540 -2.13 -3.18 10.32
CA THR A 540 -3.03 -2.91 9.17
C THR A 540 -3.90 -1.67 9.38
N ALA A 541 -4.39 -1.45 10.60
CA ALA A 541 -5.17 -0.26 10.94
C ALA A 541 -4.31 1.02 10.99
N GLU A 542 -3.05 0.90 11.45
CA GLU A 542 -2.11 2.02 11.50
C GLU A 542 -1.63 2.44 10.10
N THR A 543 -1.26 1.49 9.25
CA THR A 543 -0.70 1.74 7.92
C THR A 543 -1.75 2.30 6.95
N GLY A 544 -2.98 1.78 6.95
CA GLY A 544 -4.09 2.37 6.19
C GLY A 544 -4.44 3.80 6.63
N TYR A 545 -4.17 4.16 7.89
CA TYR A 545 -4.30 5.53 8.37
C TYR A 545 -3.11 6.43 7.98
N ILE A 546 -1.88 5.92 7.99
CA ILE A 546 -0.68 6.60 7.46
C ILE A 546 -0.85 6.87 5.96
N GLN A 547 -1.29 5.88 5.16
CA GLN A 547 -1.55 6.03 3.73
C GLN A 547 -2.57 7.16 3.46
N ARG A 548 -3.68 7.18 4.20
CA ARG A 548 -4.67 8.27 4.10
C ARG A 548 -4.11 9.65 4.48
N ARG A 549 -3.15 9.72 5.41
CA ARG A 549 -2.50 10.99 5.80
C ARG A 549 -1.55 11.48 4.71
N LEU A 550 -0.68 10.61 4.17
CA LEU A 550 0.24 10.92 3.08
C LEU A 550 -0.51 11.44 1.85
N ILE A 551 -1.58 10.77 1.45
CA ILE A 551 -2.45 11.20 0.34
C ILE A 551 -3.03 12.59 0.65
N LYS A 552 -3.62 12.79 1.84
CA LYS A 552 -4.26 14.07 2.20
C LYS A 552 -3.31 15.26 2.34
N SER A 553 -2.01 15.04 2.57
CA SER A 553 -0.99 16.09 2.50
C SER A 553 -0.53 16.42 1.07
N MET A 554 -0.63 15.48 0.11
CA MET A 554 -0.03 15.62 -1.22
C MET A 554 -1.02 15.54 -2.40
N GLU A 555 -2.32 15.34 -2.16
CA GLU A 555 -3.36 15.20 -3.20
C GLU A 555 -3.56 16.42 -4.12
N SER A 556 -2.99 17.58 -3.79
CA SER A 556 -2.99 18.78 -4.64
C SER A 556 -1.64 19.06 -5.31
N VAL A 557 -0.63 18.22 -5.08
CA VAL A 557 0.73 18.41 -5.58
C VAL A 557 0.86 17.71 -6.94
N MET A 558 1.14 18.49 -7.98
CA MET A 558 1.17 18.04 -9.36
C MET A 558 2.18 18.84 -10.21
N VAL A 559 2.57 18.27 -11.35
CA VAL A 559 3.36 18.99 -12.37
C VAL A 559 2.48 20.07 -13.04
N LYS A 560 3.08 21.15 -13.55
CA LYS A 560 2.42 22.19 -14.37
C LYS A 560 3.09 22.29 -15.75
N TYR A 561 2.51 23.03 -16.72
CA TYR A 561 3.07 23.16 -18.08
C TYR A 561 4.43 23.89 -18.19
N ASP A 562 4.92 24.49 -17.10
CA ASP A 562 6.31 24.97 -17.01
C ASP A 562 7.30 23.86 -16.56
N GLY A 563 6.79 22.65 -16.30
CA GLY A 563 7.52 21.51 -15.75
C GLY A 563 7.91 21.64 -14.28
N THR A 564 7.39 22.65 -13.57
CA THR A 564 7.56 22.78 -12.11
C THR A 564 6.48 21.99 -11.36
N VAL A 565 6.78 21.56 -10.14
CA VAL A 565 5.83 20.84 -9.27
C VAL A 565 5.23 21.83 -8.28
N ARG A 566 3.89 21.93 -8.23
CA ARG A 566 3.16 22.92 -7.40
C ARG A 566 1.96 22.31 -6.68
N ASN A 567 1.58 22.94 -5.56
CA ASN A 567 0.33 22.64 -4.83
C ASN A 567 -0.88 23.45 -5.38
N SER A 568 -2.08 23.28 -4.79
CA SER A 568 -3.32 23.97 -5.21
C SER A 568 -3.26 25.50 -5.16
N ILE A 569 -2.42 26.08 -4.30
CA ILE A 569 -2.18 27.52 -4.19
C ILE A 569 -0.99 28.00 -5.04
N ASN A 570 -0.52 27.18 -5.98
CA ASN A 570 0.60 27.45 -6.89
C ASN A 570 1.94 27.77 -6.19
N GLN A 571 2.13 27.39 -4.92
CA GLN A 571 3.46 27.38 -4.31
C GLN A 571 4.28 26.26 -4.96
N VAL A 572 5.51 26.59 -5.38
CA VAL A 572 6.46 25.63 -5.95
C VAL A 572 7.00 24.73 -4.84
N VAL A 573 7.01 23.43 -5.10
CA VAL A 573 7.60 22.40 -4.24
C VAL A 573 8.94 21.93 -4.84
N GLN A 574 8.99 21.73 -6.16
CA GLN A 574 10.22 21.40 -6.90
C GLN A 574 10.27 22.18 -8.22
N LEU A 575 11.46 22.60 -8.64
CA LEU A 575 11.68 23.28 -9.93
C LEU A 575 11.55 22.34 -11.13
N ARG A 576 11.92 21.06 -10.95
CA ARG A 576 11.69 19.93 -11.86
C ARG A 576 11.23 18.74 -11.02
N TYR A 577 10.31 17.93 -11.54
CA TYR A 577 9.87 16.72 -10.82
C TYR A 577 11.05 15.77 -10.61
N GLY A 578 11.26 15.35 -9.36
CA GLY A 578 12.34 14.43 -9.02
C GLY A 578 13.75 14.97 -9.27
N GLU A 579 13.90 16.28 -9.36
CA GLU A 579 15.14 17.02 -9.69
C GLU A 579 15.65 16.85 -11.13
N ASP A 580 15.40 15.70 -11.77
CA ASP A 580 15.79 15.42 -13.16
C ASP A 580 14.75 15.84 -14.22
N GLY A 581 13.46 15.97 -13.87
CA GLY A 581 12.40 16.38 -14.80
C GLY A 581 11.90 15.27 -15.73
N SER A 582 12.15 14.00 -15.41
CA SER A 582 11.70 12.83 -16.16
C SER A 582 10.71 11.96 -15.35
N ASP A 583 9.86 11.21 -16.04
CA ASP A 583 9.07 10.16 -15.41
C ASP A 583 9.93 8.90 -15.23
N SER A 584 9.40 7.94 -14.49
CA SER A 584 10.04 6.69 -14.12
C SER A 584 10.11 5.69 -15.29
N ILE A 585 9.44 6.02 -16.41
CA ILE A 585 9.21 5.16 -17.58
C ILE A 585 9.45 5.94 -18.91
N ALA A 586 9.41 7.28 -18.89
CA ALA A 586 9.39 8.18 -20.05
C ALA A 586 9.86 9.61 -19.63
N PRO A 587 9.95 10.63 -20.51
CA PRO A 587 9.81 12.03 -20.06
C PRO A 587 8.46 12.25 -19.33
N THR A 588 8.38 13.21 -18.39
CA THR A 588 7.12 13.44 -17.66
C THR A 588 5.99 13.90 -18.58
N ASN A 589 4.92 13.11 -18.62
CA ASN A 589 3.63 13.60 -19.10
C ASN A 589 3.20 14.78 -18.22
N GLU A 590 2.96 15.91 -18.87
CA GLU A 590 2.66 17.16 -18.19
C GLU A 590 1.37 17.04 -17.36
N ARG A 591 1.37 17.60 -16.16
CA ARG A 591 0.22 17.63 -15.23
C ARG A 591 -0.21 16.27 -14.63
N GLU A 592 0.69 15.28 -14.54
CA GLU A 592 0.46 14.12 -13.66
C GLU A 592 0.37 14.54 -12.17
N MET A 593 -0.51 13.85 -11.43
CA MET A 593 -0.75 13.98 -9.99
C MET A 593 0.33 13.32 -9.13
N VAL A 594 1.58 13.74 -9.33
CA VAL A 594 2.79 13.14 -8.72
C VAL A 594 2.75 13.06 -7.19
N GLY A 595 2.06 13.97 -6.50
CA GLY A 595 1.91 13.91 -5.03
C GLY A 595 1.02 12.77 -4.55
N ALA A 596 -0.06 12.46 -5.27
CA ALA A 596 -0.90 11.30 -4.96
C ALA A 596 -0.16 9.99 -5.28
N LEU A 597 0.63 9.98 -6.37
CA LEU A 597 1.46 8.85 -6.77
C LEU A 597 2.58 8.57 -5.75
N ALA A 598 3.27 9.60 -5.28
CA ALA A 598 4.32 9.49 -4.26
C ALA A 598 3.76 9.02 -2.91
N ALA A 599 2.60 9.55 -2.49
CA ALA A 599 1.92 9.09 -1.28
C ALA A 599 1.63 7.59 -1.35
N GLN A 600 1.01 7.13 -2.45
CA GLN A 600 0.70 5.71 -2.67
C GLN A 600 1.97 4.85 -2.66
N SER A 601 2.99 5.27 -3.41
CA SER A 601 4.27 4.57 -3.59
C SER A 601 5.05 4.34 -2.27
N LEU A 602 4.86 5.22 -1.29
CA LEU A 602 5.50 5.15 0.03
C LEU A 602 4.64 4.41 1.08
N GLY A 603 3.31 4.59 1.04
CA GLY A 603 2.41 3.97 2.00
C GLY A 603 2.00 2.53 1.68
N GLU A 604 2.18 2.06 0.43
CA GLU A 604 1.93 0.67 0.05
C GLU A 604 3.00 -0.29 0.63
N PRO A 605 4.33 -0.05 0.48
CA PRO A 605 5.35 -0.91 1.11
C PRO A 605 5.27 -0.86 2.63
N ALA A 606 4.86 0.27 3.20
CA ALA A 606 4.61 0.39 4.64
C ALA A 606 3.54 -0.61 5.15
N THR A 607 2.65 -1.12 4.29
CA THR A 607 1.76 -2.24 4.66
C THR A 607 2.47 -3.60 4.66
N GLN A 608 3.41 -3.85 3.75
CA GLN A 608 4.18 -5.11 3.67
C GLN A 608 5.18 -5.24 4.83
N MET A 609 5.88 -4.15 5.15
CA MET A 609 6.84 -4.02 6.28
C MET A 609 6.27 -4.42 7.66
N THR A 610 4.96 -4.57 7.78
CA THR A 610 4.27 -4.97 9.01
C THR A 610 4.56 -6.41 9.43
N LEU A 611 4.78 -7.29 8.46
CA LEU A 611 4.97 -8.73 8.64
C LEU A 611 6.45 -9.07 8.90
N ASN A 612 7.34 -8.50 8.08
CA ASN A 612 8.74 -8.93 7.99
C ASN A 612 9.63 -8.50 9.17
N THR A 613 9.19 -7.55 10.00
CA THR A 613 10.03 -6.99 11.09
C THR A 613 10.50 -8.06 12.10
N PHE A 614 9.79 -9.18 12.22
CA PHE A 614 10.13 -10.26 13.14
C PHE A 614 11.20 -11.22 12.62
N HIS A 615 11.40 -11.36 11.31
CA HIS A 615 12.39 -12.31 10.76
C HIS A 615 13.84 -11.97 11.12
N TYR A 616 14.11 -10.71 11.48
CA TYR A 616 15.43 -10.22 11.87
C TYR A 616 15.59 -9.98 13.38
N ALA A 617 14.55 -10.23 14.19
CA ALA A 617 14.50 -9.91 15.62
C ALA A 617 15.44 -10.75 16.53
N GLY A 618 16.36 -11.54 15.95
CA GLY A 618 17.38 -12.31 16.66
C GLY A 618 18.81 -11.75 16.54
N VAL A 619 19.05 -10.71 15.74
CA VAL A 619 20.38 -10.09 15.59
C VAL A 619 20.56 -9.01 16.64
N SER A 620 21.45 -9.25 17.61
CA SER A 620 21.63 -8.39 18.80
C SER A 620 22.45 -7.10 18.54
N ALA A 621 22.21 -6.45 17.40
CA ALA A 621 22.85 -5.21 16.97
C ALA A 621 21.98 -3.99 17.29
N LYS A 622 21.81 -3.74 18.60
CA LYS A 622 21.01 -2.64 19.22
C LYS A 622 19.50 -2.64 18.96
N ASN A 623 18.75 -2.19 19.96
CA ASN A 623 17.28 -2.06 19.90
C ASN A 623 16.86 -0.75 19.19
N VAL A 624 17.20 -0.56 17.91
CA VAL A 624 16.75 0.63 17.14
C VAL A 624 15.27 0.49 16.78
N THR A 625 14.46 1.56 16.87
CA THR A 625 13.11 1.52 16.30
C THR A 625 13.17 1.48 14.78
N LEU A 626 12.63 0.41 14.20
CA LEU A 626 12.55 0.17 12.77
C LEU A 626 11.10 -0.07 12.33
N GLY A 627 10.89 -0.19 11.01
CA GLY A 627 9.59 -0.47 10.41
C GLY A 627 8.55 0.64 10.62
N VAL A 628 7.27 0.26 10.60
CA VAL A 628 6.13 1.19 10.72
C VAL A 628 6.17 2.09 11.98
N PRO A 629 6.59 1.63 13.18
CA PRO A 629 6.79 2.51 14.33
C PRO A 629 7.76 3.67 14.06
N ARG A 630 8.86 3.43 13.34
CA ARG A 630 9.84 4.48 12.98
C ARG A 630 9.30 5.41 11.91
N LEU A 631 8.69 4.85 10.85
CA LEU A 631 8.00 5.64 9.82
C LEU A 631 6.96 6.60 10.44
N LYS A 632 6.24 6.15 11.46
CA LYS A 632 5.29 6.93 12.25
C LYS A 632 5.95 8.02 13.09
N GLU A 633 7.14 7.79 13.67
CA GLU A 633 7.93 8.84 14.36
C GLU A 633 8.36 9.95 13.40
N LEU A 634 8.87 9.57 12.22
CA LEU A 634 9.35 10.49 11.16
C LEU A 634 8.19 11.34 10.60
N ILE A 635 7.10 10.71 10.14
CA ILE A 635 5.92 11.39 9.56
C ILE A 635 5.19 12.28 10.60
N ASN A 636 5.26 11.93 11.89
CA ASN A 636 4.73 12.76 12.98
C ASN A 636 5.68 13.89 13.41
N ILE A 637 6.97 13.81 13.06
CA ILE A 637 8.06 14.64 13.60
C ILE A 637 8.03 14.62 15.14
N SER A 638 8.24 13.43 15.71
CA SER A 638 8.23 13.24 17.17
C SER A 638 9.37 13.99 17.84
N LYS A 639 9.07 14.93 18.74
CA LYS A 639 10.06 15.63 19.59
C LYS A 639 10.79 14.74 20.61
N ARG A 640 10.43 13.46 20.65
CA ARG A 640 11.04 12.40 21.46
C ARG A 640 10.91 11.10 20.65
N PRO A 641 11.92 10.72 19.84
CA PRO A 641 11.97 9.37 19.28
C PRO A 641 12.11 8.35 20.43
N LYS A 642 11.70 7.10 20.21
CA LYS A 642 11.86 6.04 21.24
C LYS A 642 13.31 5.67 21.49
N THR A 643 14.14 5.68 20.44
CA THR A 643 15.54 5.23 20.46
C THR A 643 16.43 6.32 19.83
N PRO A 644 16.64 7.45 20.51
CA PRO A 644 17.55 8.50 20.06
C PRO A 644 18.99 7.95 19.96
N SER A 645 19.66 8.15 18.83
CA SER A 645 21.07 7.76 18.66
C SER A 645 21.83 8.72 17.74
N LEU A 646 23.15 8.81 17.97
CA LEU A 646 24.13 9.42 17.09
C LEU A 646 25.01 8.32 16.48
N THR A 647 25.41 8.50 15.22
CA THR A 647 26.54 7.79 14.61
C THR A 647 27.70 8.77 14.51
N VAL A 648 28.72 8.58 15.36
CA VAL A 648 29.85 9.49 15.54
C VAL A 648 31.07 8.92 14.82
N PHE A 649 31.59 9.69 13.87
CA PHE A 649 32.81 9.33 13.13
C PHE A 649 34.03 9.96 13.81
N LEU A 650 35.18 9.31 13.68
CA LEU A 650 36.44 9.73 14.31
C LEU A 650 37.44 10.27 13.27
N LEU A 651 38.41 11.06 13.73
CA LEU A 651 39.48 11.64 12.91
C LEU A 651 40.85 10.99 13.18
N GLY A 652 41.74 11.10 12.18
CA GLY A 652 43.16 10.77 12.31
C GLY A 652 43.43 9.33 12.73
N GLN A 653 44.28 9.16 13.75
CA GLN A 653 44.66 7.84 14.27
C GLN A 653 43.57 7.21 15.17
N ALA A 654 42.71 8.01 15.80
CA ALA A 654 41.62 7.49 16.63
C ALA A 654 40.56 6.71 15.84
N ALA A 655 40.45 6.98 14.53
CA ALA A 655 39.64 6.20 13.60
C ALA A 655 40.25 4.81 13.29
N ARG A 656 41.51 4.53 13.65
CA ARG A 656 42.19 3.24 13.37
C ARG A 656 42.48 2.45 14.65
N ASP A 657 42.84 3.12 15.73
CA ASP A 657 43.31 2.49 16.95
C ASP A 657 42.18 2.31 17.97
N ALA A 658 41.88 1.05 18.33
CA ALA A 658 40.80 0.69 19.25
C ALA A 658 40.88 1.38 20.61
N GLU A 659 42.10 1.55 21.15
CA GLU A 659 42.33 2.19 22.45
C GLU A 659 42.02 3.69 22.40
N ARG A 660 42.34 4.38 21.30
CA ARG A 660 42.03 5.80 21.12
C ARG A 660 40.54 6.03 20.83
N ALA A 661 39.89 5.11 20.12
CA ALA A 661 38.43 5.09 20.04
C ALA A 661 37.79 4.93 21.43
N LYS A 662 38.41 4.13 22.33
CA LYS A 662 38.00 3.98 23.73
C LYS A 662 38.26 5.22 24.59
N ASP A 663 39.36 5.95 24.37
CA ASP A 663 39.60 7.24 25.04
C ASP A 663 38.52 8.28 24.67
N ILE A 664 38.05 8.28 23.42
CA ILE A 664 36.92 9.14 22.99
C ILE A 664 35.61 8.62 23.59
N LEU A 665 35.39 7.30 23.61
CA LEU A 665 34.24 6.68 24.28
C LEU A 665 34.11 7.16 25.73
N CYS A 666 35.19 7.10 26.51
CA CYS A 666 35.21 7.51 27.91
C CYS A 666 35.13 9.03 28.12
N ARG A 667 35.50 9.85 27.12
CA ARG A 667 35.24 11.30 27.12
C ARG A 667 33.77 11.64 26.90
N LEU A 668 33.07 10.85 26.08
CA LEU A 668 31.69 11.10 25.70
C LEU A 668 30.66 10.41 26.62
N GLU A 669 30.99 9.25 27.22
CA GLU A 669 30.07 8.51 28.09
C GLU A 669 29.76 9.24 29.41
N HIS A 670 28.47 9.39 29.71
CA HIS A 670 28.02 9.96 30.98
C HIS A 670 28.27 8.98 32.14
N THR A 671 29.40 9.18 32.82
CA THR A 671 29.74 8.46 34.04
C THR A 671 29.29 9.23 35.27
N THR A 672 28.33 8.67 36.02
CA THR A 672 27.95 9.17 37.35
C THR A 672 28.70 8.42 38.43
N LEU A 673 28.83 9.02 39.63
CA LEU A 673 29.41 8.36 40.80
C LEU A 673 28.76 6.98 41.09
N ARG A 674 27.46 6.84 40.80
CA ARG A 674 26.69 5.59 40.94
C ARG A 674 27.11 4.46 39.98
N LYS A 675 27.81 4.74 38.87
CA LYS A 675 28.41 3.70 38.02
C LYS A 675 29.70 3.11 38.60
N VAL A 676 30.31 3.79 39.58
CA VAL A 676 31.65 3.46 40.13
C VAL A 676 31.58 3.02 41.60
N ASN A 677 30.66 3.58 42.38
CA ASN A 677 30.55 3.30 43.81
C ASN A 677 29.87 1.95 44.12
N ALA A 678 30.51 1.16 44.98
CA ALA A 678 29.86 0.18 45.84
C ALA A 678 28.87 0.88 46.80
N PRO A 679 27.90 0.18 47.42
CA PRO A 679 26.89 0.82 48.29
C PRO A 679 27.50 1.70 49.39
N GLU A 680 26.99 2.92 49.51
CA GLU A 680 27.42 3.90 50.50
C GLU A 680 26.79 3.61 51.87
N TYR A 681 27.64 3.37 52.87
CA TYR A 681 27.23 3.14 54.26
C TYR A 681 27.46 4.40 55.09
N LEU A 682 26.40 4.94 55.70
CA LEU A 682 26.49 6.12 56.56
C LEU A 682 26.78 5.73 58.02
N THR A 683 28.05 5.60 58.39
CA THR A 683 28.48 5.32 59.78
C THR A 683 28.63 6.59 60.60
N LEU A 684 27.96 6.65 61.76
CA LEU A 684 28.10 7.75 62.73
C LEU A 684 29.29 7.51 63.68
N GLU A 685 30.49 7.97 63.29
CA GLU A 685 31.68 7.90 64.13
C GLU A 685 31.66 8.92 65.29
N LEU A 686 31.13 8.49 66.44
CA LEU A 686 31.08 9.29 67.68
C LEU A 686 32.43 9.35 68.44
N LYS A 687 33.55 9.62 67.75
CA LYS A 687 34.83 10.06 68.37
C LYS A 687 35.81 10.63 67.34
N ARG A 688 36.15 11.92 67.48
CA ARG A 688 36.88 12.73 66.48
C ARG A 688 38.41 12.65 66.58
N GLN A 689 38.97 11.50 66.94
CA GLN A 689 40.43 11.30 67.10
C GLN A 689 40.87 9.93 66.55
N LYS A 690 41.91 9.93 65.71
CA LYS A 690 42.50 8.80 64.94
C LYS A 690 41.87 8.46 63.58
N CYS A 691 41.86 9.42 62.64
CA CYS A 691 42.10 9.16 61.22
C CYS A 691 42.39 10.47 60.45
N VAL A 692 43.65 10.90 60.45
CA VAL A 692 44.15 11.97 59.56
C VAL A 692 45.48 11.52 58.96
N THR A 693 45.40 10.58 58.03
CA THR A 693 46.52 10.25 57.14
C THR A 693 46.39 11.15 55.93
N LEU A 694 47.31 12.12 55.77
CA LEU A 694 47.36 12.89 54.53
C LEU A 694 47.72 11.94 53.38
N PHE A 695 46.82 11.77 52.42
CA PHE A 695 47.20 11.25 51.11
C PHE A 695 48.02 12.31 50.39
N THR A 696 49.34 12.16 50.45
CA THR A 696 50.28 12.92 49.62
C THR A 696 50.01 12.61 48.15
N PHE A 697 49.78 13.65 47.35
CA PHE A 697 49.57 13.51 45.91
C PHE A 697 50.90 13.15 45.22
N SER A 698 51.14 11.84 45.05
CA SER A 698 52.00 11.35 43.96
C SER A 698 51.17 11.25 42.67
N GLY A 699 51.82 11.46 41.52
CA GLY A 699 51.12 11.90 40.31
C GLY A 699 50.23 10.87 39.64
N SER A 700 48.93 11.17 39.49
CA SER A 700 48.14 10.74 38.33
C SER A 700 47.14 11.85 37.94
N SER A 701 47.11 12.19 36.64
CA SER A 701 46.40 13.36 36.14
C SER A 701 45.01 13.00 35.62
N CYS A 702 43.95 13.41 36.31
CA CYS A 702 42.61 13.50 35.72
C CYS A 702 41.82 14.68 36.32
N GLY A 703 41.46 15.65 35.48
CA GLY A 703 40.77 16.87 35.90
C GLY A 703 39.27 16.65 36.09
N ARG A 704 38.77 16.84 37.31
CA ARG A 704 37.32 16.72 37.61
C ARG A 704 36.51 17.77 36.86
N ARG A 705 35.71 17.36 35.88
CA ARG A 705 34.61 18.15 35.31
C ARG A 705 33.29 17.44 35.53
N ILE A 706 32.42 18.06 36.34
CA ILE A 706 31.06 17.57 36.59
C ILE A 706 30.17 18.04 35.44
N VAL A 707 29.56 17.11 34.71
CA VAL A 707 28.51 17.39 33.73
C VAL A 707 27.38 16.38 33.93
N ILE A 708 26.14 16.84 33.75
CA ILE A 708 24.90 16.08 33.96
C ILE A 708 24.37 15.61 32.58
N TRP A 709 23.50 14.59 32.59
CA TRP A 709 22.66 14.04 31.50
C TRP A 709 23.20 12.77 30.83
N VAL A 710 22.32 11.76 30.75
CA VAL A 710 22.64 10.37 30.43
C VAL A 710 22.89 10.16 28.93
N LEU A 711 24.04 9.59 28.63
CA LEU A 711 24.39 8.92 27.38
C LEU A 711 25.10 7.60 27.72
N LEU A 712 24.83 6.55 26.95
CA LEU A 712 25.50 5.24 27.00
C LEU A 712 26.14 4.96 25.63
N PHE A 713 27.29 4.28 25.63
CA PHE A 713 28.11 4.10 24.43
C PHE A 713 28.54 2.64 24.27
N SER A 714 28.69 2.20 23.02
CA SER A 714 29.21 0.89 22.64
C SER A 714 30.41 1.06 21.70
N LEU A 715 31.49 0.31 21.93
CA LEU A 715 32.58 0.14 20.95
C LEU A 715 32.23 -1.01 20.03
N GLU A 716 32.07 -0.71 18.74
CA GLU A 716 31.83 -1.71 17.70
C GLU A 716 32.84 -1.55 16.57
N LEU A 717 33.32 -2.68 16.05
CA LEU A 717 33.98 -2.76 14.74
C LEU A 717 32.88 -2.70 13.68
N PRO A 718 32.77 -1.62 12.88
CA PRO A 718 31.72 -1.54 11.90
C PRO A 718 32.02 -2.40 10.66
N ILE A 719 30.95 -2.74 9.97
CA ILE A 719 30.96 -3.30 8.60
C ILE A 719 31.12 -2.18 7.57
N LEU A 720 30.81 -0.93 7.94
CA LEU A 720 31.01 0.26 7.13
C LEU A 720 32.50 0.58 7.00
N THR A 721 32.92 0.83 5.75
CA THR A 721 34.31 1.13 5.40
C THR A 721 34.39 2.50 4.75
N LYS A 722 35.37 3.30 5.17
CA LYS A 722 35.72 4.56 4.53
C LYS A 722 36.42 4.27 3.21
N ILE A 723 35.68 4.44 2.13
CA ILE A 723 36.23 4.32 0.78
C ILE A 723 37.17 5.50 0.52
N ILE A 724 38.45 5.23 0.26
CA ILE A 724 39.44 6.21 -0.19
C ILE A 724 39.89 5.83 -1.59
N ILE A 725 39.95 6.82 -2.48
CA ILE A 725 40.51 6.68 -3.83
C ILE A 725 42.03 6.49 -3.68
N THR A 726 42.60 5.40 -4.20
CA THR A 726 44.06 5.19 -4.23
C THR A 726 44.73 6.17 -5.20
N GLU A 727 46.06 6.25 -5.18
CA GLU A 727 46.80 7.08 -6.15
C GLU A 727 46.60 6.57 -7.59
N ASP A 728 46.20 5.31 -7.76
CA ASP A 728 45.82 4.65 -9.01
C ASP A 728 44.35 4.93 -9.44
N GLY A 729 43.55 5.55 -8.58
CA GLY A 729 42.14 5.85 -8.82
C GLY A 729 41.14 4.81 -8.29
N GLU A 730 41.57 3.75 -7.62
CA GLU A 730 40.67 2.68 -7.14
C GLU A 730 39.94 3.03 -5.83
N PHE A 731 38.67 2.66 -5.73
CA PHE A 731 37.84 2.88 -4.54
C PHE A 731 38.13 1.86 -3.42
N LYS A 732 39.15 2.10 -2.60
CA LYS A 732 39.58 1.18 -1.55
C LYS A 732 38.85 1.38 -0.22
N ALA A 733 38.10 0.37 0.18
CA ALA A 733 37.44 0.25 1.48
C ALA A 733 38.45 0.15 2.65
N LEU A 734 38.50 1.16 3.53
CA LEU A 734 39.23 1.11 4.81
C LEU A 734 38.27 0.90 5.98
N GLN A 735 38.51 -0.10 6.82
CA GLN A 735 37.79 -0.24 8.08
C GLN A 735 38.27 0.83 9.08
N GLU A 736 37.33 1.56 9.69
CA GLU A 736 37.59 2.58 10.70
C GLU A 736 36.64 2.40 11.90
N TRP A 737 37.03 2.83 13.09
CA TRP A 737 36.17 2.80 14.27
C TRP A 737 35.15 3.93 14.24
N ILE A 738 33.88 3.59 14.48
CA ILE A 738 32.78 4.54 14.71
C ILE A 738 32.21 4.30 16.10
N LEU A 739 31.63 5.35 16.70
CA LEU A 739 30.96 5.25 18.00
C LEU A 739 29.46 5.47 17.81
N GLU A 740 28.64 4.56 18.34
CA GLU A 740 27.19 4.71 18.34
C GLU A 740 26.66 4.90 19.77
N THR A 741 25.67 5.78 19.91
CA THR A 741 25.21 6.28 21.21
C THR A 741 23.76 5.88 21.52
N ASP A 742 23.47 5.64 22.78
CA ASP A 742 22.12 5.64 23.33
C ASP A 742 21.85 7.02 23.96
N GLY A 743 20.99 7.80 23.33
CA GLY A 743 20.77 9.24 23.55
C GLY A 743 21.45 10.13 22.50
N VAL A 744 21.04 11.41 22.45
CA VAL A 744 21.52 12.42 21.49
C VAL A 744 21.99 13.72 22.17
N SER A 745 23.04 14.34 21.59
CA SER A 745 23.57 15.66 21.99
C SER A 745 24.51 16.21 20.90
N LEU A 746 24.03 16.26 19.65
CA LEU A 746 24.82 16.50 18.44
C LEU A 746 25.73 17.74 18.55
N MET A 747 25.18 18.90 18.94
CA MET A 747 25.94 20.15 19.07
C MET A 747 27.13 20.06 20.04
N ARG A 748 27.03 19.23 21.09
CA ARG A 748 28.14 18.98 22.03
C ARG A 748 29.16 18.04 21.41
N VAL A 749 28.70 16.94 20.81
CA VAL A 749 29.58 15.91 20.23
C VAL A 749 30.40 16.47 19.05
N LEU A 750 29.81 17.31 18.21
CA LEU A 750 30.50 18.03 17.12
C LEU A 750 31.58 19.03 17.62
N SER A 751 31.61 19.36 18.92
CA SER A 751 32.60 20.25 19.53
C SER A 751 33.74 19.54 20.27
N GLU A 752 33.69 18.21 20.37
CA GLU A 752 34.71 17.40 21.05
C GLU A 752 35.92 17.15 20.13
N LYS A 753 37.12 17.05 20.73
CA LYS A 753 38.34 16.82 19.93
C LYS A 753 38.37 15.40 19.38
N ASP A 754 38.95 15.25 18.19
CA ASP A 754 39.15 13.98 17.48
C ASP A 754 37.86 13.33 16.92
N VAL A 755 36.70 13.99 17.10
CA VAL A 755 35.44 13.68 16.42
C VAL A 755 35.39 14.37 15.05
N ASP A 756 34.80 13.71 14.06
CA ASP A 756 34.59 14.23 12.70
C ASP A 756 33.27 15.02 12.62
N PRO A 757 33.31 16.36 12.46
CA PRO A 757 32.12 17.19 12.46
C PRO A 757 31.39 17.22 11.10
N VAL A 758 31.96 16.61 10.05
CA VAL A 758 31.40 16.59 8.69
C VAL A 758 30.55 15.34 8.46
N ARG A 759 30.98 14.21 9.04
CA ARG A 759 30.32 12.90 8.85
C ARG A 759 29.37 12.48 9.98
N THR A 760 29.53 13.03 11.19
CA THR A 760 28.70 12.68 12.36
C THR A 760 27.24 13.08 12.17
N THR A 761 26.32 12.13 12.38
CA THR A 761 24.87 12.33 12.17
C THR A 761 24.04 11.89 13.38
N SER A 762 22.89 12.54 13.56
CA SER A 762 21.85 12.19 14.55
C SER A 762 20.65 11.54 13.86
N ASN A 763 19.92 10.68 14.57
CA ASN A 763 18.63 10.18 14.12
C ASN A 763 17.43 11.04 14.60
N ASP A 764 17.67 12.12 15.37
CA ASP A 764 16.64 13.09 15.75
C ASP A 764 16.61 14.28 14.79
N ILE A 765 15.60 14.29 13.92
CA ILE A 765 15.38 15.35 12.92
C ILE A 765 15.07 16.71 13.56
N VAL A 766 14.51 16.75 14.78
CA VAL A 766 14.26 18.00 15.51
C VAL A 766 15.57 18.59 16.03
N GLU A 767 16.51 17.75 16.45
CA GLU A 767 17.86 18.19 16.81
C GLU A 767 18.61 18.71 15.58
N ILE A 768 18.61 17.98 14.47
CA ILE A 768 19.26 18.37 13.20
C ILE A 768 18.70 19.73 12.72
N PHE A 769 17.40 19.98 12.84
CA PHE A 769 16.79 21.27 12.51
C PHE A 769 17.40 22.43 13.32
N THR A 770 17.65 22.22 14.61
CA THR A 770 18.20 23.26 15.50
C THR A 770 19.71 23.46 15.39
N VAL A 771 20.45 22.47 14.87
CA VAL A 771 21.93 22.51 14.81
C VAL A 771 22.45 22.76 13.39
N LEU A 772 21.81 22.17 12.36
CA LEU A 772 22.29 22.17 10.97
C LEU A 772 21.29 22.79 9.97
N GLY A 773 20.06 23.11 10.39
CA GLY A 773 19.07 23.81 9.57
C GLY A 773 18.23 22.92 8.62
N ILE A 774 17.43 23.57 7.78
CA ILE A 774 16.33 22.91 7.05
C ILE A 774 16.78 21.99 5.89
N GLU A 775 17.89 22.29 5.21
CA GLU A 775 18.39 21.43 4.12
C GLU A 775 19.11 20.18 4.64
N ALA A 776 19.86 20.32 5.75
CA ALA A 776 20.42 19.18 6.46
C ALA A 776 19.29 18.24 6.95
N VAL A 777 18.19 18.82 7.43
CA VAL A 777 16.94 18.11 7.75
C VAL A 777 16.32 17.42 6.54
N ARG A 778 16.22 18.08 5.38
CA ARG A 778 15.69 17.47 4.15
C ARG A 778 16.45 16.19 3.81
N LYS A 779 17.79 16.25 3.82
CA LYS A 779 18.65 15.11 3.50
C LYS A 779 18.71 14.05 4.61
N ALA A 780 18.58 14.43 5.88
CA ALA A 780 18.47 13.49 6.99
C ALA A 780 17.14 12.72 6.97
N LEU A 781 16.02 13.41 6.74
CA LEU A 781 14.69 12.82 6.57
C LEU A 781 14.66 11.84 5.39
N GLU A 782 15.27 12.21 4.26
CA GLU A 782 15.42 11.35 3.09
C GLU A 782 16.20 10.05 3.43
N ARG A 783 17.34 10.17 4.11
CA ARG A 783 18.16 9.01 4.54
C ARG A 783 17.43 8.11 5.53
N GLU A 784 16.74 8.69 6.52
CA GLU A 784 15.95 7.95 7.52
C GLU A 784 14.77 7.20 6.88
N LEU A 785 14.00 7.86 6.01
CA LEU A 785 12.89 7.23 5.29
C LEU A 785 13.38 6.12 4.35
N TYR A 786 14.50 6.36 3.64
CA TYR A 786 15.11 5.35 2.79
C TYR A 786 15.61 4.15 3.61
N HIS A 787 16.27 4.37 4.75
CA HIS A 787 16.73 3.28 5.63
C HIS A 787 15.56 2.44 6.16
N VAL A 788 14.48 3.10 6.60
CA VAL A 788 13.27 2.45 7.11
C VAL A 788 12.58 1.57 6.07
N ILE A 789 12.62 1.93 4.79
CA ILE A 789 12.04 1.15 3.69
C ILE A 789 13.00 0.05 3.19
N SER A 790 14.28 0.38 2.98
CA SER A 790 15.29 -0.54 2.45
C SER A 790 15.67 -1.65 3.43
N PHE A 791 15.45 -1.47 4.74
CA PHE A 791 15.55 -2.53 5.75
C PHE A 791 14.71 -3.77 5.43
N ASP A 792 13.58 -3.59 4.74
CA ASP A 792 12.66 -4.66 4.34
C ASP A 792 13.08 -5.36 3.02
N GLY A 793 14.20 -4.97 2.42
CA GLY A 793 14.54 -5.31 1.03
C GLY A 793 13.62 -4.63 -0.01
N SER A 794 12.67 -3.81 0.44
CA SER A 794 11.78 -3.04 -0.40
C SER A 794 12.51 -1.84 -1.02
N TYR A 795 12.32 -1.61 -2.32
CA TYR A 795 12.84 -0.45 -3.04
C TYR A 795 11.71 0.47 -3.47
N VAL A 796 11.89 1.79 -3.26
CA VAL A 796 11.04 2.86 -3.76
C VAL A 796 11.92 3.88 -4.47
N ASN A 797 11.47 4.37 -5.64
CA ASN A 797 12.17 5.37 -6.43
C ASN A 797 12.38 6.67 -5.62
N TYR A 798 13.61 7.19 -5.71
CA TYR A 798 14.06 8.45 -5.12
C TYR A 798 13.04 9.60 -5.21
N ARG A 799 12.40 9.77 -6.37
CA ARG A 799 11.51 10.92 -6.65
C ARG A 799 10.33 11.01 -5.68
N HIS A 800 9.82 9.88 -5.20
CA HIS A 800 8.71 9.85 -4.22
C HIS A 800 9.19 10.25 -2.83
N LEU A 801 10.38 9.78 -2.42
CA LEU A 801 11.02 10.15 -1.16
C LEU A 801 11.37 11.65 -1.14
N ALA A 802 11.98 12.15 -2.21
CA ALA A 802 12.31 13.57 -2.37
C ALA A 802 11.05 14.46 -2.28
N LEU A 803 9.99 14.13 -3.03
CA LEU A 803 8.74 14.90 -3.00
C LEU A 803 8.07 14.90 -1.62
N LEU A 804 8.16 13.79 -0.86
CA LEU A 804 7.69 13.77 0.53
C LEU A 804 8.54 14.68 1.42
N CYS A 805 9.87 14.62 1.31
CA CYS A 805 10.77 15.48 2.08
C CYS A 805 10.51 16.96 1.79
N ASP A 806 10.35 17.32 0.51
CA ASP A 806 10.13 18.69 0.08
C ASP A 806 8.78 19.24 0.54
N THR A 807 7.70 18.46 0.47
CA THR A 807 6.41 18.89 1.05
C THR A 807 6.44 19.02 2.58
N MET A 808 7.40 18.40 3.27
CA MET A 808 7.63 18.55 4.71
C MET A 808 8.56 19.72 5.07
N THR A 809 9.38 20.24 4.14
CA THR A 809 10.41 21.27 4.42
C THR A 809 10.23 22.61 3.69
N CYS A 810 9.53 22.67 2.56
CA CYS A 810 9.48 23.83 1.63
C CYS A 810 8.98 25.16 2.22
N ARG A 811 8.45 25.17 3.45
CA ARG A 811 8.03 26.39 4.19
C ARG A 811 9.11 26.95 5.13
N GLY A 812 10.32 26.41 5.13
CA GLY A 812 11.40 26.81 6.05
C GLY A 812 11.20 26.35 7.49
N HIS A 813 10.14 25.59 7.77
CA HIS A 813 9.84 24.98 9.07
C HIS A 813 9.31 23.56 8.89
N LEU A 814 9.60 22.70 9.85
CA LEU A 814 9.18 21.29 9.84
C LEU A 814 7.65 21.11 9.84
N MET A 815 7.09 20.61 8.73
CA MET A 815 5.66 20.27 8.62
C MET A 815 5.42 18.77 8.85
N ALA A 816 4.97 18.44 10.07
CA ALA A 816 4.50 17.09 10.37
C ALA A 816 3.18 16.79 9.62
N ILE A 817 3.07 15.61 9.00
CA ILE A 817 1.91 15.20 8.19
C ILE A 817 0.75 14.71 9.09
N THR A 818 0.41 15.53 10.08
CA THR A 818 -0.70 15.33 11.03
C THR A 818 -1.80 16.34 10.73
N ARG A 819 -3.00 16.17 11.30
CA ARG A 819 -4.04 17.22 11.30
C ARG A 819 -3.51 18.61 11.68
N HIS A 820 -2.54 18.69 12.60
CA HIS A 820 -1.99 19.95 13.10
C HIS A 820 -0.99 20.60 12.14
N GLY A 821 -0.37 19.84 11.23
CA GLY A 821 0.43 20.41 10.14
C GLY A 821 -0.43 20.74 8.93
N ILE A 822 -1.30 19.82 8.50
CA ILE A 822 -2.18 20.01 7.34
C ILE A 822 -3.11 21.21 7.55
N ASN A 823 -3.74 21.36 8.72
CA ASN A 823 -4.64 22.49 9.01
C ASN A 823 -3.90 23.85 9.12
N ARG A 824 -2.56 23.86 9.25
CA ARG A 824 -1.72 25.08 9.23
C ARG A 824 -1.28 25.51 7.83
N GLN A 825 -1.58 24.73 6.79
CA GLN A 825 -1.34 25.14 5.42
C GLN A 825 -2.39 26.18 4.97
N ASP A 826 -2.04 27.03 4.01
CA ASP A 826 -2.95 28.07 3.48
C ASP A 826 -3.89 27.52 2.39
N THR A 827 -4.29 26.25 2.54
CA THR A 827 -5.25 25.56 1.67
C THR A 827 -6.69 25.96 1.94
N GLY A 828 -7.60 25.71 1.00
CA GLY A 828 -9.01 26.07 1.12
C GLY A 828 -9.71 25.41 2.32
N PRO A 829 -10.65 26.10 3.00
CA PRO A 829 -11.41 25.51 4.09
C PRO A 829 -12.20 24.25 3.69
N LEU A 830 -12.60 24.10 2.42
CA LEU A 830 -13.26 22.88 1.93
C LEU A 830 -12.27 21.71 1.80
N MET A 831 -11.06 21.93 1.27
CA MET A 831 -10.00 20.90 1.28
C MET A 831 -9.66 20.47 2.71
N LYS A 832 -9.43 21.44 3.62
CA LYS A 832 -9.19 21.17 5.05
C LYS A 832 -10.32 20.38 5.70
N CYS A 833 -11.58 20.73 5.44
CA CYS A 833 -12.71 20.06 6.10
C CYS A 833 -12.88 18.59 5.69
N SER A 834 -12.27 18.14 4.58
CA SER A 834 -12.19 16.72 4.21
C SER A 834 -11.38 15.84 5.18
N PHE A 835 -10.57 16.46 6.06
CA PHE A 835 -9.64 15.77 6.96
C PHE A 835 -9.93 16.05 8.45
N GLU A 836 -10.52 15.05 9.12
CA GLU A 836 -10.70 14.90 10.58
C GLU A 836 -11.56 15.94 11.32
N GLU A 837 -11.32 17.23 11.13
CA GLU A 837 -11.84 18.32 11.97
C GLU A 837 -12.88 19.20 11.23
N THR A 838 -13.57 18.59 10.26
CA THR A 838 -14.60 19.15 9.35
C THR A 838 -15.39 20.33 9.90
N VAL A 839 -16.11 20.15 11.02
CA VAL A 839 -17.03 21.16 11.55
C VAL A 839 -16.29 22.28 12.28
N ASP A 840 -15.15 21.96 12.87
CA ASP A 840 -14.34 22.91 13.60
C ASP A 840 -13.64 23.88 12.61
N VAL A 841 -13.14 23.36 11.49
CA VAL A 841 -12.64 24.14 10.33
C VAL A 841 -13.73 25.05 9.73
N LEU A 842 -14.93 24.53 9.47
CA LEU A 842 -16.00 25.34 8.86
C LEU A 842 -16.53 26.45 9.80
N MET A 843 -16.48 26.25 11.11
CA MET A 843 -16.79 27.27 12.13
C MET A 843 -15.65 28.30 12.27
N GLU A 844 -14.39 27.89 12.08
CA GLU A 844 -13.24 28.80 11.97
C GLU A 844 -13.45 29.74 10.77
N ALA A 845 -13.57 29.15 9.56
CA ALA A 845 -13.67 29.84 8.28
C ALA A 845 -14.84 30.83 8.19
N SER A 846 -16.06 30.39 8.54
CA SER A 846 -17.27 31.22 8.48
C SER A 846 -17.24 32.42 9.44
N SER A 847 -16.51 32.32 10.55
CA SER A 847 -16.38 33.43 11.51
C SER A 847 -15.38 34.51 11.07
N HIS A 848 -14.35 34.11 10.30
CA HIS A 848 -13.36 35.02 9.70
C HIS A 848 -13.83 35.59 8.36
N GLY A 849 -14.66 34.86 7.60
CA GLY A 849 -14.98 35.17 6.21
C GLY A 849 -13.93 34.62 5.23
N GLU A 850 -13.34 33.46 5.53
CA GLU A 850 -12.37 32.80 4.65
C GLU A 850 -13.04 32.38 3.32
N VAL A 851 -12.41 32.74 2.19
CA VAL A 851 -12.86 32.43 0.84
C VAL A 851 -12.08 31.22 0.31
N ASP A 852 -12.78 30.25 -0.26
CA ASP A 852 -12.19 29.06 -0.86
C ASP A 852 -11.95 29.30 -2.37
N PRO A 853 -10.72 29.08 -2.90
CA PRO A 853 -10.41 29.33 -4.30
C PRO A 853 -10.82 28.19 -5.24
N MET A 854 -11.29 27.04 -4.73
CA MET A 854 -11.74 25.87 -5.50
C MET A 854 -10.69 25.32 -6.49
N LYS A 855 -9.40 25.41 -6.14
CA LYS A 855 -8.26 24.92 -6.96
C LYS A 855 -7.75 23.55 -6.54
N GLY A 856 -8.22 23.02 -5.42
CA GLY A 856 -7.91 21.69 -4.90
C GLY A 856 -8.80 20.60 -5.48
N VAL A 857 -8.25 19.39 -5.56
CA VAL A 857 -8.96 18.21 -6.09
C VAL A 857 -10.19 17.87 -5.24
N SER A 858 -10.05 17.86 -3.91
CA SER A 858 -11.18 17.60 -3.00
C SER A 858 -12.31 18.63 -3.08
N GLU A 859 -11.99 19.88 -3.39
CA GLU A 859 -12.95 21.00 -3.43
C GLU A 859 -13.92 20.78 -4.60
N ASN A 860 -13.37 20.53 -5.79
CA ASN A 860 -14.12 20.22 -7.00
C ASN A 860 -14.93 18.90 -6.87
N ILE A 861 -14.36 17.86 -6.25
CA ILE A 861 -15.07 16.59 -6.00
C ILE A 861 -16.28 16.77 -5.06
N MET A 862 -16.21 17.67 -4.07
CA MET A 862 -17.39 17.96 -3.22
C MET A 862 -18.51 18.65 -3.99
N LEU A 863 -18.17 19.49 -4.97
CA LEU A 863 -19.12 20.23 -5.80
C LEU A 863 -19.63 19.43 -7.01
N GLY A 864 -18.99 18.31 -7.35
CA GLY A 864 -19.30 17.53 -8.56
C GLY A 864 -18.76 18.17 -9.85
N GLN A 865 -17.74 19.02 -9.73
CA GLN A 865 -17.06 19.67 -10.85
C GLN A 865 -15.86 18.83 -11.34
N LEU A 866 -15.49 19.00 -12.61
CA LEU A 866 -14.28 18.39 -13.16
C LEU A 866 -13.05 18.96 -12.41
N ALA A 867 -12.28 18.09 -11.76
CA ALA A 867 -11.12 18.53 -10.99
C ALA A 867 -9.97 18.94 -11.94
N PRO A 868 -9.21 20.01 -11.63
CA PRO A 868 -8.10 20.50 -12.46
C PRO A 868 -6.86 19.61 -12.31
N ALA A 869 -6.97 18.34 -12.72
CA ALA A 869 -6.03 17.25 -12.49
C ALA A 869 -6.00 16.30 -13.71
N GLY A 870 -4.80 15.95 -14.21
CA GLY A 870 -4.66 15.05 -15.35
C GLY A 870 -5.43 15.51 -16.59
N THR A 871 -6.38 14.69 -17.05
CA THR A 871 -7.30 14.94 -18.16
C THR A 871 -8.10 16.24 -17.99
N GLY A 872 -8.67 16.47 -16.80
CA GLY A 872 -9.45 17.67 -16.50
C GLY A 872 -8.65 18.95 -16.27
N CYS A 873 -7.37 18.98 -16.66
CA CYS A 873 -6.45 20.08 -16.35
C CYS A 873 -6.28 21.09 -17.50
N PHE A 874 -6.90 20.85 -18.66
CA PHE A 874 -6.95 21.75 -19.81
C PHE A 874 -8.36 21.77 -20.41
N ASP A 875 -8.73 22.89 -21.04
CA ASP A 875 -10.00 23.03 -21.75
C ASP A 875 -9.83 22.66 -23.24
N LEU A 876 -10.83 21.99 -23.81
CA LEU A 876 -10.87 21.67 -25.24
C LEU A 876 -11.70 22.71 -26.00
N LEU A 877 -11.13 23.30 -27.04
CA LEU A 877 -11.79 24.24 -27.96
C LEU A 877 -11.86 23.65 -29.36
N LEU A 878 -12.97 23.87 -30.07
CA LEU A 878 -13.16 23.35 -31.43
C LEU A 878 -12.41 24.18 -32.46
N ASP A 879 -11.52 23.53 -33.20
CA ASP A 879 -10.78 24.14 -34.32
C ASP A 879 -11.68 24.20 -35.58
N ALA A 880 -12.33 25.36 -35.76
CA ALA A 880 -13.23 25.62 -36.88
C ALA A 880 -12.55 25.63 -38.26
N GLU A 881 -11.23 25.80 -38.34
CA GLU A 881 -10.50 25.67 -39.61
C GLU A 881 -10.34 24.19 -39.98
N LYS A 882 -10.00 23.33 -39.02
CA LYS A 882 -9.96 21.87 -39.24
C LYS A 882 -11.33 21.28 -39.61
N CYS A 883 -12.42 21.83 -39.07
CA CYS A 883 -13.78 21.38 -39.42
C CYS A 883 -14.10 21.48 -40.92
N LYS A 884 -13.47 22.41 -41.66
CA LYS A 884 -13.76 22.63 -43.10
C LYS A 884 -13.32 21.48 -44.00
N TYR A 885 -12.41 20.62 -43.54
CA TYR A 885 -11.92 19.45 -44.29
C TYR A 885 -12.78 18.20 -44.06
N GLY A 886 -13.66 18.20 -43.05
CA GLY A 886 -14.53 17.06 -42.73
C GLY A 886 -15.80 17.07 -43.57
N MET A 887 -16.08 15.95 -44.26
CA MET A 887 -17.38 15.69 -44.88
C MET A 887 -17.99 14.41 -44.29
N GLU A 888 -19.30 14.42 -44.03
CA GLU A 888 -20.02 13.22 -43.65
C GLU A 888 -20.12 12.27 -44.86
N ILE A 889 -19.96 10.96 -44.62
CA ILE A 889 -20.09 9.95 -45.67
C ILE A 889 -21.59 9.77 -45.96
N PRO A 890 -22.09 10.10 -47.16
CA PRO A 890 -23.52 10.02 -47.46
C PRO A 890 -23.97 8.55 -47.48
N THR A 891 -24.85 8.18 -46.55
CA THR A 891 -25.32 6.79 -46.36
C THR A 891 -26.30 6.31 -47.43
N ASN A 892 -26.76 7.19 -48.32
CA ASN A 892 -27.59 6.86 -49.49
C ASN A 892 -26.75 6.86 -50.79
N ILE A 893 -26.00 5.78 -51.03
CA ILE A 893 -25.44 5.47 -52.36
C ILE A 893 -26.20 4.26 -52.92
N PRO A 894 -27.14 4.45 -53.87
CA PRO A 894 -27.87 3.34 -54.48
C PRO A 894 -26.95 2.54 -55.42
N GLY A 895 -26.34 1.48 -54.88
CA GLY A 895 -25.45 0.60 -55.64
C GLY A 895 -24.58 -0.33 -54.78
N ILE A 896 -24.30 0.02 -53.52
CA ILE A 896 -23.50 -0.82 -52.62
C ILE A 896 -24.41 -1.68 -51.73
N SER A 897 -25.06 -2.68 -52.36
CA SER A 897 -25.64 -3.79 -51.60
C SER A 897 -24.52 -4.68 -51.08
N VAL A 898 -24.06 -4.44 -49.85
CA VAL A 898 -23.19 -5.39 -49.14
C VAL A 898 -23.98 -6.67 -48.96
N ALA A 899 -23.61 -7.72 -49.70
CA ALA A 899 -24.25 -9.02 -49.57
C ALA A 899 -24.09 -9.52 -48.12
N PRO A 900 -25.14 -10.07 -47.49
CA PRO A 900 -25.01 -10.60 -46.14
C PRO A 900 -23.98 -11.73 -46.15
N PRO A 901 -23.07 -11.81 -45.16
CA PRO A 901 -22.09 -12.89 -45.10
C PRO A 901 -22.82 -14.22 -45.05
N THR A 902 -22.57 -15.08 -46.04
CA THR A 902 -23.16 -16.42 -46.11
C THR A 902 -22.77 -17.19 -44.85
N ALA A 903 -23.75 -17.52 -44.02
CA ALA A 903 -23.52 -18.34 -42.83
C ALA A 903 -22.90 -19.69 -43.25
N PRO A 904 -21.94 -20.23 -42.48
CA PRO A 904 -21.46 -21.59 -42.72
C PRO A 904 -22.65 -22.56 -42.57
N PRO A 905 -22.76 -23.60 -43.41
CA PRO A 905 -23.86 -24.54 -43.33
C PRO A 905 -23.85 -25.25 -41.97
N LEU A 906 -25.00 -25.26 -41.30
CA LEU A 906 -25.23 -26.10 -40.13
C LEU A 906 -25.14 -27.57 -40.55
N PRO A 907 -24.56 -28.46 -39.72
CA PRO A 907 -24.58 -29.89 -40.01
C PRO A 907 -26.02 -30.42 -39.97
N ASP A 908 -26.38 -31.26 -40.94
CA ASP A 908 -27.74 -31.74 -41.14
C ASP A 908 -28.36 -32.36 -39.87
N THR A 909 -29.47 -31.78 -39.42
CA THR A 909 -30.27 -32.36 -38.34
C THR A 909 -31.06 -33.56 -38.86
N ALA A 910 -30.57 -34.77 -38.58
CA ALA A 910 -31.27 -36.01 -38.91
C ALA A 910 -32.75 -36.01 -38.42
N PRO A 911 -33.69 -36.57 -39.19
CA PRO A 911 -35.12 -36.42 -38.94
C PRO A 911 -35.56 -37.09 -37.63
N ARG A 912 -36.28 -36.34 -36.79
CA ARG A 912 -36.85 -36.83 -35.53
C ARG A 912 -37.92 -37.89 -35.79
N ARG A 913 -37.73 -39.11 -35.27
CA ARG A 913 -38.79 -40.12 -35.17
C ARG A 913 -39.82 -39.74 -34.09
N PRO A 914 -41.09 -40.18 -34.22
CA PRO A 914 -42.14 -39.93 -33.22
C PRO A 914 -41.91 -40.73 -31.93
N PRO A 915 -42.54 -40.33 -30.80
CA PRO A 915 -42.31 -40.96 -29.49
C PRO A 915 -43.02 -42.32 -29.37
N THR A 916 -42.25 -43.40 -29.28
CA THR A 916 -42.75 -44.73 -28.90
C THR A 916 -42.82 -44.88 -27.37
N ALA A 917 -43.84 -45.57 -26.87
CA ALA A 917 -44.15 -45.66 -25.44
C ALA A 917 -43.08 -46.40 -24.60
N ARG A 918 -43.04 -46.11 -23.29
CA ARG A 918 -42.27 -46.87 -22.30
C ARG A 918 -42.89 -48.26 -22.07
N PRO A 919 -42.12 -49.36 -22.16
CA PRO A 919 -42.50 -50.62 -21.51
C PRO A 919 -42.25 -50.53 -19.98
N SER A 920 -42.99 -51.33 -19.22
CA SER A 920 -42.89 -51.43 -17.75
C SER A 920 -41.74 -52.34 -17.30
N ALA A 921 -41.21 -52.09 -16.10
CA ALA A 921 -40.23 -52.96 -15.46
C ALA A 921 -40.94 -54.14 -14.73
N PRO A 922 -40.41 -55.38 -14.81
CA PRO A 922 -40.85 -56.49 -13.99
C PRO A 922 -39.92 -56.71 -12.77
N THR A 923 -40.48 -56.72 -11.57
CA THR A 923 -39.81 -57.19 -10.34
C THR A 923 -40.18 -58.64 -10.03
N THR A 924 -39.23 -59.52 -9.68
CA THR A 924 -39.30 -60.48 -8.53
C THR A 924 -38.15 -61.51 -8.46
N ALA A 925 -38.02 -62.15 -7.29
CA ALA A 925 -37.51 -63.53 -7.04
C ALA A 925 -35.98 -63.86 -7.07
N THR A 926 -35.30 -63.45 -5.99
CA THR A 926 -34.47 -64.32 -5.10
C THR A 926 -34.03 -65.74 -5.52
N ARG A 927 -32.73 -66.06 -5.37
CA ARG A 927 -32.24 -67.09 -4.41
C ARG A 927 -30.73 -66.98 -4.09
N ARG A 928 -30.26 -67.78 -3.12
CA ARG A 928 -28.91 -67.78 -2.51
C ARG A 928 -27.95 -68.78 -3.18
N THR A 929 -26.63 -68.52 -3.14
CA THR A 929 -25.61 -69.50 -2.69
C THR A 929 -24.25 -68.86 -2.33
N THR A 930 -23.83 -69.08 -1.07
CA THR A 930 -22.47 -69.38 -0.56
C THR A 930 -21.19 -68.65 -1.03
N GLU A 931 -20.56 -67.96 -0.07
CA GLU A 931 -19.16 -68.10 0.45
C GLU A 931 -18.15 -69.09 -0.20
N PRO A 932 -16.80 -68.89 -0.07
CA PRO A 932 -16.15 -68.40 1.17
C PRO A 932 -15.01 -67.35 1.06
N ARG A 933 -14.67 -66.78 2.22
CA ARG A 933 -13.40 -66.09 2.50
C ARG A 933 -12.23 -67.08 2.62
N ARG A 934 -11.01 -66.64 2.31
CA ARG A 934 -9.79 -67.02 3.07
C ARG A 934 -8.75 -65.90 3.00
N ASN A 935 -7.85 -65.90 3.98
CA ASN A 935 -6.86 -64.83 4.18
C ASN A 935 -5.63 -65.01 3.28
N GLY A 936 -4.96 -63.89 3.00
CA GLY A 936 -3.63 -63.76 2.41
C GLY A 936 -3.15 -62.34 2.67
#